data_AF-A0A7R9LZ24-F1
#
_entry.id   AF-A0A7R9LZ24-F1
#
_cell.length_a   1.000
_cell.length_b   1.000
_cell.length_c   1.000
_cell.angle_alpha   90.00
_cell.angle_beta   90.00
_cell.angle_gamma   90.00
#
_symmetry.space_group_name_H-M   'P 1'
#
loop_
_entity.id
_entity.type
_entity.pdbx_description
1 polymer ?
#
loop_
_entity_poly.entity_id
_entity_poly.type
_entity_poly.pdbx_seq_one_letter_code
_entity_poly.pdbx_strand_id
1 'polypeptide(L)'
;MSSRQWLSSTAASVDGLPKLIVPEFNKTIDRLKVSTKPFARSGEELHNLYQIIDDFSRSDGIGPKLHSLLEHKSSQTNNWLSHDWWINKAYLEGRDSVMIWSNPGLVFPDLKTLTRTANKEFVVQFISRLILSVIDFRNALKSGVNPELSPKSGSKPVPKVCMDQYTKIFGTCRMPGNPVDTIRFGSLESSDISIIISRLNRFYKLSLNESTDKEVMLWQIQSSVNHILSQSPSETNLSFGSFSALPRNDFSTVFRLLNDNSLNEIIESQFVVNIDHIDCSNDTFKDNESYYKVMGKQSLHADIENIGNRWFDKTIQLLIVTNKSGDQLIGSAFCYEHTPAEGGTIVKLMEHSIKHLMSDKTMSSKNQMTADLKELTLATNDTYDKLKASEEFSKQKYLDFVNSLDLEILEFKDYGKEFIKNVKCSPDSWIQLAIALTYYRLHGKVGATYESGGTRMYSFGRTETIRSVTQEFVDFFKTPNFQTLMNAIESHKNVAKNAVSGHGIDRILLGYNCVAQEVKSGEWKWGLSQHVIDNPLNESDYQTLQTLYSNELYVRSKHFHMSTSQVASISPDSFMCYGPLVLAANLNFKSSVKTQLCHNTIVVLIVVSVGYSSTLSSMALNPNYEQIGKTFVQQYYQLMDDSTQRPNVANFYTEQKSLMSFEGQQMMGRTKIMEKIQSLTFQKIQHIITAIDAQPTFDGGVLVAVLGQLKTDDDPPHTFNQVFVLKPANDSFYVEHDCFRLALHV
;
A
#
# COMPACT_ATOMS: atom_id res chain seq x y z
N MET A 1 -17.49 38.59 -16.81
CA MET A 1 -16.39 37.75 -17.36
C MET A 1 -15.87 36.91 -16.20
N SER A 2 -16.50 35.78 -15.90
CA SER A 2 -16.32 34.44 -16.52
C SER A 2 -15.15 33.66 -15.91
N SER A 3 -15.51 32.71 -15.06
CA SER A 3 -15.01 31.32 -15.02
C SER A 3 -13.51 31.07 -15.27
N ARG A 4 -12.78 30.69 -14.21
CA ARG A 4 -11.73 29.67 -14.29
C ARG A 4 -11.82 28.77 -13.04
N GLN A 5 -12.28 27.53 -13.26
CA GLN A 5 -12.25 26.44 -12.31
C GLN A 5 -10.80 25.96 -12.16
N TRP A 6 -10.33 25.86 -10.91
CA TRP A 6 -9.02 25.31 -10.56
C TRP A 6 -9.20 24.16 -9.56
N LEU A 7 -8.44 23.08 -9.78
CA LEU A 7 -8.36 21.91 -8.89
C LEU A 7 -7.58 22.18 -7.58
N SER A 8 -7.08 23.40 -7.40
CA SER A 8 -6.43 23.87 -6.16
C SER A 8 -7.40 24.29 -5.05
N SER A 9 -8.69 24.39 -5.35
CA SER A 9 -9.71 24.68 -4.34
C SER A 9 -10.30 23.38 -3.81
N THR A 10 -10.49 23.30 -2.49
CA THR A 10 -11.21 22.24 -1.77
C THR A 10 -12.58 21.91 -2.38
N ALA A 11 -13.14 22.81 -3.20
CA ALA A 11 -14.39 22.63 -3.95
C ALA A 11 -14.26 21.60 -5.09
N ALA A 12 -13.13 21.53 -5.80
CA ALA A 12 -12.96 20.60 -6.92
C ALA A 12 -12.70 19.16 -6.45
N SER A 13 -12.09 18.98 -5.27
CA SER A 13 -11.82 17.67 -4.68
C SER A 13 -13.06 16.96 -4.11
N VAL A 14 -14.16 17.70 -3.92
CA VAL A 14 -15.44 17.20 -3.41
C VAL A 14 -16.64 17.52 -4.33
N ASP A 15 -16.37 18.07 -5.51
CA ASP A 15 -17.41 18.52 -6.44
C ASP A 15 -18.40 17.39 -6.75
N GLY A 16 -19.69 17.69 -6.81
CA GLY A 16 -20.77 16.73 -7.13
C GLY A 16 -20.91 15.53 -6.19
N LEU A 17 -20.25 15.49 -5.03
CA LEU A 17 -20.42 14.43 -4.04
C LEU A 17 -21.48 14.82 -2.98
N PRO A 18 -22.29 13.85 -2.52
CA PRO A 18 -23.23 14.09 -1.42
C PRO A 18 -22.49 14.39 -0.11
N LYS A 19 -23.13 15.16 0.77
CA LYS A 19 -22.69 15.32 2.16
C LYS A 19 -22.79 13.99 2.89
N LEU A 20 -21.92 13.75 3.87
CA LEU A 20 -22.06 12.58 4.74
C LEU A 20 -23.44 12.61 5.42
N ILE A 21 -24.20 11.54 5.25
CA ILE A 21 -25.56 11.44 5.79
C ILE A 21 -25.55 11.34 7.32
N VAL A 22 -26.65 11.74 7.94
CA VAL A 22 -27.04 11.30 9.28
C VAL A 22 -28.00 10.12 9.06
N PRO A 23 -27.67 8.88 9.47
CA PRO A 23 -28.49 7.72 9.17
C PRO A 23 -29.80 7.73 9.96
N GLU A 24 -30.89 7.21 9.38
CA GLU A 24 -32.20 7.17 10.04
C GLU A 24 -32.13 6.61 11.47
N PHE A 25 -32.69 7.36 12.43
CA PHE A 25 -32.58 7.08 13.85
C PHE A 25 -33.04 5.66 14.22
N ASN A 26 -34.28 5.29 13.90
CA ASN A 26 -34.85 3.99 14.28
C ASN A 26 -34.03 2.81 13.72
N LYS A 27 -33.62 2.88 12.45
CA LYS A 27 -32.75 1.86 11.85
C LYS A 27 -31.37 1.79 12.51
N THR A 28 -30.86 2.92 13.00
CA THR A 28 -29.59 2.97 13.75
C THR A 28 -29.74 2.25 15.10
N ILE A 29 -30.87 2.46 15.80
CA ILE A 29 -31.20 1.77 17.05
C ILE A 29 -31.33 0.25 16.84
N ASP A 30 -32.02 -0.18 15.79
CA ASP A 30 -32.13 -1.60 15.43
C ASP A 30 -30.75 -2.23 15.18
N ARG A 31 -29.89 -1.55 14.40
CA ARG A 31 -28.52 -2.02 14.14
C ARG A 31 -27.68 -2.06 15.41
N LEU A 32 -27.84 -1.11 16.34
CA LEU A 32 -27.14 -1.12 17.63
C LEU A 32 -27.50 -2.39 18.43
N LYS A 33 -28.79 -2.71 18.54
CA LYS A 33 -29.26 -3.94 19.20
C LYS A 33 -28.72 -5.20 18.53
N VAL A 34 -28.77 -5.27 17.19
CA VAL A 34 -28.28 -6.43 16.43
C VAL A 34 -26.76 -6.61 16.57
N SER A 35 -25.99 -5.53 16.51
CA SER A 35 -24.53 -5.60 16.54
C SER A 35 -23.93 -5.98 17.90
N THR A 36 -24.69 -5.84 18.98
CA THR A 36 -24.24 -6.15 20.36
C THR A 36 -24.57 -7.59 20.75
N LYS A 37 -25.60 -8.17 20.13
CA LYS A 37 -26.08 -9.55 20.38
C LYS A 37 -24.99 -10.63 20.35
N PRO A 38 -24.04 -10.66 19.40
CA PRO A 38 -23.03 -11.72 19.32
C PRO A 38 -22.12 -11.81 20.56
N PHE A 39 -22.00 -10.72 21.33
CA PHE A 39 -21.08 -10.60 22.45
C PHE A 39 -21.75 -10.79 23.82
N ALA A 40 -23.06 -11.03 23.85
CA ALA A 40 -23.81 -11.28 25.08
C ALA A 40 -23.47 -12.66 25.64
N ARG A 41 -23.21 -12.73 26.95
CA ARG A 41 -22.94 -13.99 27.67
C ARG A 41 -24.22 -14.66 28.15
N SER A 42 -25.27 -13.88 28.37
CA SER A 42 -26.56 -14.36 28.83
C SER A 42 -27.69 -13.54 28.19
N GLY A 43 -28.92 -14.09 28.26
CA GLY A 43 -30.12 -13.34 27.87
C GLY A 43 -30.38 -12.12 28.77
N GLU A 44 -29.92 -12.15 30.03
CA GLU A 44 -30.06 -11.05 30.99
C GLU A 44 -29.21 -9.84 30.61
N GLU A 45 -27.93 -10.04 30.24
CA GLU A 45 -27.08 -8.95 29.73
C GLU A 45 -27.72 -8.27 28.51
N LEU A 46 -28.28 -9.08 27.60
CA LEU A 46 -28.94 -8.58 26.40
C LEU A 46 -30.21 -7.80 26.73
N HIS A 47 -31.06 -8.33 27.61
CA HIS A 47 -32.28 -7.68 28.04
C HIS A 47 -32.00 -6.33 28.71
N ASN A 48 -31.02 -6.30 29.63
CA ASN A 48 -30.60 -5.08 30.32
C ASN A 48 -30.14 -4.00 29.32
N LEU A 49 -29.23 -4.35 28.39
CA LEU A 49 -28.78 -3.39 27.38
C LEU A 49 -29.94 -2.92 26.49
N TYR A 50 -30.85 -3.82 26.12
CA TYR A 50 -31.98 -3.46 25.25
C TYR A 50 -32.94 -2.49 25.94
N GLN A 51 -33.19 -2.66 27.24
CA GLN A 51 -33.96 -1.69 28.03
C GLN A 51 -33.30 -0.30 28.03
N ILE A 52 -31.98 -0.24 28.25
CA ILE A 52 -31.24 1.02 28.21
C ILE A 52 -31.31 1.68 26.82
N ILE A 53 -31.20 0.88 25.75
CA ILE A 53 -31.34 1.36 24.38
C ILE A 53 -32.77 1.85 24.12
N ASP A 54 -33.78 1.15 24.65
CA ASP A 54 -35.18 1.56 24.55
C ASP A 54 -35.39 2.91 25.23
N ASP A 55 -34.92 3.08 26.48
CA ASP A 55 -34.97 4.35 27.21
C ASP A 55 -34.24 5.49 26.48
N PHE A 56 -33.06 5.20 25.92
CA PHE A 56 -32.34 6.13 25.06
C PHE A 56 -33.16 6.56 23.83
N SER A 57 -33.94 5.63 23.25
CA SER A 57 -34.65 5.81 21.97
C SER A 57 -36.09 6.32 22.09
N ARG A 58 -36.65 6.39 23.30
CA ARG A 58 -37.99 6.94 23.54
C ARG A 58 -38.13 8.33 22.93
N SER A 59 -39.35 8.70 22.54
CA SER A 59 -39.63 10.02 21.94
C SER A 59 -39.24 11.22 22.80
N ASP A 60 -39.25 11.05 24.12
CA ASP A 60 -38.82 12.04 25.13
C ASP A 60 -37.38 11.81 25.63
N GLY A 61 -36.72 10.74 25.17
CA GLY A 61 -35.38 10.34 25.56
C GLY A 61 -34.28 11.19 24.93
N ILE A 62 -33.05 11.00 25.40
CA ILE A 62 -31.90 11.77 24.91
C ILE A 62 -31.54 11.46 23.44
N GLY A 63 -31.82 10.25 22.95
CA GLY A 63 -31.46 9.83 21.59
C GLY A 63 -32.03 10.72 20.50
N PRO A 64 -33.37 10.91 20.42
CA PRO A 64 -33.98 11.83 19.45
C PRO A 64 -33.48 13.28 19.57
N LYS A 65 -33.22 13.76 20.80
CA LYS A 65 -32.65 15.10 21.05
C LYS A 65 -31.24 15.26 20.44
N LEU A 66 -30.36 14.29 20.67
CA LEU A 66 -29.01 14.32 20.09
C LEU A 66 -29.05 14.13 18.57
N HIS A 67 -29.97 13.30 18.07
CA HIS A 67 -30.19 13.11 16.65
C HIS A 67 -30.60 14.41 15.96
N SER A 68 -31.60 15.12 16.48
CA SER A 68 -32.08 16.36 15.88
C SER A 68 -31.03 17.49 15.92
N LEU A 69 -30.22 17.57 16.98
CA LEU A 69 -29.07 18.48 17.03
C LEU A 69 -28.01 18.16 15.99
N LEU A 70 -27.74 16.86 15.78
CA LEU A 70 -26.77 16.44 14.78
C LEU A 70 -27.26 16.67 13.34
N GLU A 71 -28.54 16.40 13.06
CA GLU A 71 -29.17 16.77 11.78
C GLU A 71 -29.07 18.28 11.53
N HIS A 72 -29.31 19.08 12.56
CA HIS A 72 -29.15 20.53 12.49
C HIS A 72 -27.71 20.94 12.14
N LYS A 73 -26.70 20.38 12.81
CA LYS A 73 -25.27 20.57 12.45
C LYS A 73 -24.99 20.11 11.02
N SER A 74 -25.52 18.97 10.60
CA SER A 74 -25.31 18.41 9.26
C SER A 74 -25.89 19.32 8.16
N SER A 75 -26.98 20.04 8.44
CA SER A 75 -27.53 21.02 7.49
C SER A 75 -26.57 22.19 7.21
N GLN A 76 -25.76 22.57 8.21
CA GLN A 76 -24.85 23.71 8.18
C GLN A 76 -23.41 23.35 7.74
N THR A 77 -23.09 22.06 7.62
CA THR A 77 -21.74 21.58 7.29
C THR A 77 -21.73 20.75 6.00
N ASN A 78 -20.56 20.59 5.38
CA ASN A 78 -20.39 19.68 4.23
C ASN A 78 -20.12 18.23 4.66
N ASN A 79 -19.66 18.06 5.90
CA ASN A 79 -19.48 16.78 6.57
C ASN A 79 -19.53 17.07 8.08
N TRP A 80 -20.50 16.47 8.78
CA TRP A 80 -20.75 16.76 10.20
C TRP A 80 -19.69 16.17 11.14
N LEU A 81 -18.83 15.28 10.64
CA LEU A 81 -17.94 14.44 11.42
C LEU A 81 -16.45 14.79 11.24
N SER A 82 -15.98 14.88 9.98
CA SER A 82 -14.57 14.67 9.64
C SER A 82 -13.61 15.68 10.26
N HIS A 83 -13.88 16.98 10.11
CA HIS A 83 -12.95 18.05 10.50
C HIS A 83 -12.99 18.42 11.98
N ASP A 84 -14.17 18.40 12.60
CA ASP A 84 -14.31 18.81 14.01
C ASP A 84 -14.03 17.67 14.99
N TRP A 85 -14.47 16.45 14.65
CA TRP A 85 -14.53 15.36 15.62
C TRP A 85 -13.64 14.20 15.24
N TRP A 86 -13.79 13.63 14.05
CA TRP A 86 -13.08 12.39 13.73
C TRP A 86 -11.56 12.55 13.69
N ILE A 87 -11.06 13.60 13.04
CA ILE A 87 -9.60 13.89 13.01
C ILE A 87 -9.03 14.04 14.43
N ASN A 88 -9.75 14.75 15.30
CA ASN A 88 -9.31 14.97 16.68
C ASN A 88 -9.36 13.67 17.50
N LYS A 89 -10.53 13.03 17.56
CA LYS A 89 -10.78 11.84 18.39
C LYS A 89 -9.99 10.62 17.96
N ALA A 90 -9.82 10.41 16.65
CA ALA A 90 -9.11 9.24 16.14
C ALA A 90 -7.58 9.42 16.16
N TYR A 91 -7.08 10.65 16.02
CA TYR A 91 -5.64 10.88 15.81
C TYR A 91 -5.03 11.94 16.74
N LEU A 92 -5.49 13.19 16.70
CA LEU A 92 -4.78 14.31 17.34
C LEU A 92 -4.86 14.32 18.88
N GLU A 93 -5.93 13.77 19.45
CA GLU A 93 -6.09 13.61 20.91
C GLU A 93 -5.36 12.36 21.44
N GLY A 94 -4.98 11.41 20.58
CA GLY A 94 -4.18 10.24 20.95
C GLY A 94 -2.80 10.64 21.47
N ARG A 95 -2.37 10.05 22.60
CA ARG A 95 -1.14 10.46 23.31
C ARG A 95 -0.01 9.43 23.27
N ASP A 96 -0.29 8.22 22.81
CA ASP A 96 0.73 7.22 22.52
C ASP A 96 1.59 7.62 21.33
N SER A 97 2.75 6.99 21.18
CA SER A 97 3.60 7.27 20.02
C SER A 97 2.85 7.04 18.71
N VAL A 98 3.06 7.92 17.72
CA VAL A 98 2.54 7.65 16.36
C VAL A 98 3.29 6.50 15.69
N MET A 99 4.53 6.24 16.09
CA MET A 99 5.30 5.06 15.68
C MET A 99 4.60 3.80 16.21
N ILE A 100 4.38 2.80 15.36
CA ILE A 100 3.61 1.57 15.63
C ILE A 100 2.10 1.80 15.79
N TRP A 101 1.69 2.67 16.71
CA TRP A 101 0.29 2.73 17.20
C TRP A 101 -0.64 3.59 16.34
N SER A 102 -0.11 4.36 15.39
CA SER A 102 -0.89 5.20 14.48
C SER A 102 -0.44 5.07 13.03
N ASN A 103 0.87 5.21 12.77
CA ASN A 103 1.42 5.28 11.42
C ASN A 103 1.56 3.89 10.79
N PRO A 104 0.90 3.60 9.67
CA PRO A 104 1.09 2.36 8.96
C PRO A 104 2.35 2.39 8.10
N GLY A 105 2.97 1.22 7.92
CA GLY A 105 4.01 0.97 6.93
C GLY A 105 3.42 0.28 5.70
N LEU A 106 3.71 0.76 4.49
CA LEU A 106 3.32 0.16 3.20
C LEU A 106 4.58 -0.31 2.45
N VAL A 107 4.84 -1.60 2.50
CA VAL A 107 5.98 -2.25 1.85
C VAL A 107 5.71 -2.45 0.36
N PHE A 108 6.71 -2.07 -0.45
CA PHE A 108 6.70 -2.20 -1.90
C PHE A 108 6.89 -3.68 -2.30
N PRO A 109 6.61 -4.05 -3.56
CA PRO A 109 6.86 -5.39 -4.03
C PRO A 109 8.34 -5.72 -3.91
N ASP A 110 8.65 -6.98 -3.65
CA ASP A 110 10.03 -7.45 -3.63
C ASP A 110 10.60 -7.44 -5.06
N LEU A 111 11.52 -6.52 -5.31
CA LEU A 111 12.17 -6.38 -6.62
C LEU A 111 13.43 -7.25 -6.72
N LYS A 112 13.42 -8.46 -6.15
CA LYS A 112 14.50 -9.48 -6.21
C LYS A 112 15.21 -9.62 -7.56
N THR A 113 14.49 -9.43 -8.67
CA THR A 113 15.05 -9.46 -10.03
C THR A 113 16.01 -8.30 -10.31
N LEU A 114 15.86 -7.17 -9.62
CA LEU A 114 16.73 -6.00 -9.69
C LEU A 114 17.90 -6.03 -8.68
N THR A 115 17.82 -6.83 -7.62
CA THR A 115 18.76 -6.77 -6.48
C THR A 115 19.92 -7.78 -6.55
N ARG A 116 19.86 -8.79 -7.43
CA ARG A 116 20.92 -9.83 -7.55
C ARG A 116 22.22 -9.38 -8.21
N THR A 117 22.21 -8.23 -8.88
CA THR A 117 23.37 -7.62 -9.58
C THR A 117 23.61 -6.17 -9.16
N ALA A 118 23.01 -5.73 -8.06
CA ALA A 118 23.06 -4.35 -7.61
C ALA A 118 24.49 -3.95 -7.20
N ASN A 119 25.03 -2.96 -7.88
CA ASN A 119 26.19 -2.20 -7.44
C ASN A 119 25.72 -0.82 -6.93
N LYS A 120 26.63 -0.03 -6.36
CA LYS A 120 26.31 1.32 -5.86
C LYS A 120 25.62 2.20 -6.92
N GLU A 121 25.99 2.08 -8.20
CA GLU A 121 25.36 2.85 -9.29
C GLU A 121 23.88 2.47 -9.46
N PHE A 122 23.57 1.18 -9.47
CA PHE A 122 22.19 0.69 -9.50
C PHE A 122 21.38 1.24 -8.32
N VAL A 123 21.92 1.21 -7.10
CA VAL A 123 21.24 1.76 -5.90
C VAL A 123 20.94 3.25 -6.08
N VAL A 124 21.93 4.04 -6.53
CA VAL A 124 21.73 5.48 -6.80
C VAL A 124 20.62 5.68 -7.85
N GLN A 125 20.65 4.93 -8.96
CA GLN A 125 19.65 5.05 -10.02
C GLN A 125 18.24 4.68 -9.52
N PHE A 126 18.12 3.60 -8.75
CA PHE A 126 16.85 3.14 -8.19
C PHE A 126 16.23 4.19 -7.26
N ILE A 127 16.99 4.64 -6.26
CA ILE A 127 16.54 5.67 -5.31
C ILE A 127 16.11 6.92 -6.07
N SER A 128 16.93 7.39 -7.01
CA SER A 128 16.66 8.62 -7.74
C SER A 128 15.39 8.55 -8.58
N ARG A 129 15.17 7.42 -9.27
CA ARG A 129 13.95 7.20 -10.05
C ARG A 129 12.73 7.08 -9.17
N LEU A 130 12.84 6.48 -8.00
CA LEU A 130 11.73 6.35 -7.07
C LEU A 130 11.35 7.72 -6.47
N ILE A 131 12.32 8.53 -6.05
CA ILE A 131 12.10 9.93 -5.64
C ILE A 131 11.41 10.73 -6.76
N LEU A 132 11.92 10.63 -7.99
CA LEU A 132 11.34 11.32 -9.14
C LEU A 132 9.88 10.89 -9.38
N SER A 133 9.55 9.62 -9.18
CA SER A 133 8.18 9.12 -9.36
C SER A 133 7.19 9.68 -8.32
N VAL A 134 7.66 9.92 -7.09
CA VAL A 134 6.85 10.57 -6.03
C VAL A 134 6.62 12.04 -6.38
N ILE A 135 7.65 12.73 -6.89
CA ILE A 135 7.54 14.11 -7.41
C ILE A 135 6.57 14.18 -8.60
N ASP A 136 6.65 13.22 -9.52
CA ASP A 136 5.76 13.13 -10.67
C ASP A 136 4.29 12.96 -10.23
N PHE A 137 4.02 12.11 -9.23
CA PHE A 137 2.69 11.97 -8.66
C PHE A 137 2.18 13.28 -8.03
N ARG A 138 3.03 13.97 -7.26
CA ARG A 138 2.71 15.29 -6.70
C ARG A 138 2.32 16.30 -7.80
N ASN A 139 3.13 16.40 -8.85
CA ASN A 139 2.89 17.35 -9.94
C ASN A 139 1.65 16.97 -10.76
N ALA A 140 1.37 15.67 -10.90
CA ALA A 140 0.13 15.18 -11.50
C ALA A 140 -1.10 15.63 -10.68
N LEU A 141 -1.05 15.50 -9.33
CA LEU A 141 -2.12 16.00 -8.46
C LEU A 141 -2.30 17.51 -8.58
N LYS A 142 -1.22 18.29 -8.56
CA LYS A 142 -1.25 19.75 -8.78
C LYS A 142 -1.90 20.11 -10.11
N SER A 143 -1.59 19.35 -11.16
CA SER A 143 -2.15 19.50 -12.50
C SER A 143 -3.59 19.00 -12.63
N GLY A 144 -4.18 18.46 -11.56
CA GLY A 144 -5.57 18.00 -11.55
C GLY A 144 -5.80 16.58 -12.07
N VAL A 145 -4.74 15.78 -12.24
CA VAL A 145 -4.86 14.36 -12.60
C VAL A 145 -5.54 13.63 -11.45
N ASN A 146 -6.55 12.81 -11.77
CA ASN A 146 -7.23 11.97 -10.79
C ASN A 146 -6.60 10.56 -10.76
N PRO A 147 -5.90 10.17 -9.67
CA PRO A 147 -5.29 8.85 -9.56
C PRO A 147 -6.27 7.67 -9.52
N GLU A 148 -7.55 7.92 -9.24
CA GLU A 148 -8.59 6.88 -9.14
C GLU A 148 -9.16 6.49 -10.51
N LEU A 149 -8.94 7.31 -11.54
CA LEU A 149 -9.37 7.02 -12.90
C LEU A 149 -8.33 6.13 -13.58
N SER A 150 -8.55 4.81 -13.56
CA SER A 150 -7.81 3.91 -14.45
C SER A 150 -8.36 4.00 -15.88
N PRO A 151 -7.52 4.06 -16.92
CA PRO A 151 -7.95 3.92 -18.31
C PRO A 151 -8.33 2.46 -18.59
N LYS A 152 -9.44 1.99 -18.03
CA LYS A 152 -10.04 0.71 -18.41
C LYS A 152 -11.07 0.97 -19.49
N SER A 153 -10.67 0.69 -20.74
CA SER A 153 -11.59 0.59 -21.86
C SER A 153 -12.65 -0.48 -21.54
N GLY A 154 -13.93 -0.10 -21.49
CA GLY A 154 -15.07 -1.02 -21.41
C GLY A 154 -15.67 -1.36 -20.04
N SER A 155 -15.19 -0.79 -18.92
CA SER A 155 -15.83 -1.02 -17.60
C SER A 155 -16.84 0.07 -17.22
N LYS A 156 -17.82 -0.29 -16.37
CA LYS A 156 -18.79 0.63 -15.73
C LYS A 156 -18.10 1.92 -15.24
N PRO A 157 -18.79 3.08 -15.26
CA PRO A 157 -18.22 4.34 -14.76
C PRO A 157 -17.61 4.14 -13.38
N VAL A 158 -16.35 4.55 -13.19
CA VAL A 158 -15.72 4.56 -11.87
C VAL A 158 -16.55 5.50 -10.98
N PRO A 159 -17.07 5.04 -9.83
CA PRO A 159 -17.83 5.90 -8.92
C PRO A 159 -17.01 7.13 -8.55
N LYS A 160 -17.62 8.32 -8.60
CA LYS A 160 -16.96 9.54 -8.13
C LYS A 160 -16.66 9.38 -6.64
N VAL A 161 -15.41 9.60 -6.25
CA VAL A 161 -14.95 9.54 -4.86
C VAL A 161 -14.27 10.86 -4.48
N CYS A 162 -14.28 11.16 -3.19
CA CYS A 162 -13.66 12.33 -2.59
C CYS A 162 -12.14 12.26 -2.79
N MET A 163 -11.57 13.36 -3.29
CA MET A 163 -10.15 13.50 -3.61
C MET A 163 -9.39 14.33 -2.57
N ASP A 164 -10.06 14.82 -1.54
CA ASP A 164 -9.51 15.71 -0.49
C ASP A 164 -8.29 15.11 0.24
N GLN A 165 -8.23 13.79 0.40
CA GLN A 165 -7.06 13.16 1.02
C GLN A 165 -5.78 13.36 0.19
N TYR A 166 -5.88 13.29 -1.14
CA TYR A 166 -4.73 13.48 -2.04
C TYR A 166 -4.16 14.90 -1.97
N THR A 167 -5.00 15.90 -1.71
CA THR A 167 -4.54 17.29 -1.59
C THR A 167 -3.81 17.55 -0.26
N LYS A 168 -3.81 16.58 0.67
CA LYS A 168 -3.28 16.72 2.03
C LYS A 168 -2.04 15.88 2.32
N ILE A 169 -1.59 15.02 1.40
CA ILE A 169 -0.46 14.11 1.68
C ILE A 169 0.93 14.75 1.52
N PHE A 170 1.09 15.77 0.68
CA PHE A 170 2.37 16.44 0.45
C PHE A 170 2.49 17.74 1.23
N GLY A 171 3.70 18.05 1.71
CA GLY A 171 3.98 19.26 2.48
C GLY A 171 3.39 19.24 3.90
N THR A 172 2.68 18.18 4.27
CA THR A 172 1.97 18.07 5.54
C THR A 172 2.85 17.47 6.63
N CYS A 173 2.68 17.97 7.86
CA CYS A 173 3.35 17.47 9.04
C CYS A 173 2.42 17.58 10.25
N ARG A 174 2.36 16.53 11.07
CA ARG A 174 1.77 16.59 12.40
C ARG A 174 2.67 17.44 13.31
N MET A 175 2.06 18.14 14.25
CA MET A 175 2.75 19.04 15.16
C MET A 175 2.42 18.63 16.61
N PRO A 176 3.42 18.26 17.43
CA PRO A 176 3.17 17.74 18.77
C PRO A 176 2.71 18.86 19.71
N GLY A 177 1.54 18.68 20.32
CA GLY A 177 0.96 19.60 21.29
C GLY A 177 0.66 18.91 22.61
N ASN A 178 0.26 19.67 23.63
CA ASN A 178 -0.18 19.13 24.92
C ASN A 178 -1.38 19.95 25.39
N PRO A 179 -2.57 19.37 25.61
CA PRO A 179 -2.86 17.92 25.54
C PRO A 179 -3.19 17.39 24.14
N VAL A 180 -3.39 18.24 23.14
CA VAL A 180 -3.83 17.83 21.79
C VAL A 180 -2.80 18.26 20.75
N ASP A 181 -2.51 17.40 19.78
CA ASP A 181 -1.65 17.73 18.64
C ASP A 181 -2.39 18.62 17.63
N THR A 182 -1.65 19.21 16.71
CA THR A 182 -2.25 19.88 15.55
C THR A 182 -1.66 19.32 14.27
N ILE A 183 -2.23 19.69 13.13
CA ILE A 183 -1.71 19.32 11.83
C ILE A 183 -1.47 20.56 10.99
N ARG A 184 -0.26 20.67 10.43
CA ARG A 184 0.09 21.69 9.45
C ARG A 184 -0.04 21.07 8.07
N PHE A 185 -1.08 21.47 7.33
CA PHE A 185 -1.27 21.05 5.94
C PHE A 185 -0.30 21.77 5.01
N GLY A 186 0.29 21.01 4.09
CA GLY A 186 1.09 21.55 3.01
C GLY A 186 0.25 22.14 1.88
N SER A 187 0.94 22.78 0.94
CA SER A 187 0.34 23.28 -0.31
C SER A 187 1.05 22.69 -1.53
N LEU A 188 0.26 22.36 -2.54
CA LEU A 188 0.74 21.92 -3.86
C LEU A 188 1.00 23.10 -4.80
N GLU A 189 0.62 24.34 -4.43
CA GLU A 189 0.67 25.50 -5.34
C GLU A 189 2.09 25.91 -5.73
N SER A 190 3.05 25.75 -4.80
CA SER A 190 4.45 26.12 -5.08
C SER A 190 5.03 25.27 -6.21
N SER A 191 5.78 25.92 -7.10
CA SER A 191 6.63 25.24 -8.09
C SER A 191 7.97 24.83 -7.48
N ASP A 192 8.34 25.38 -6.32
CA ASP A 192 9.51 24.92 -5.58
C ASP A 192 9.19 23.63 -4.82
N ILE A 193 10.10 22.67 -4.95
CA ILE A 193 9.96 21.32 -4.39
C ILE A 193 11.15 21.12 -3.45
N SER A 194 10.92 21.29 -2.15
CA SER A 194 11.88 20.93 -1.12
C SER A 194 11.61 19.51 -0.65
N ILE A 195 12.61 18.62 -0.72
CA ILE A 195 12.54 17.28 -0.12
C ILE A 195 13.65 17.12 0.91
N ILE A 196 13.41 16.32 1.94
CA ILE A 196 14.45 15.94 2.89
C ILE A 196 14.92 14.53 2.58
N ILE A 197 16.23 14.32 2.54
CA ILE A 197 16.83 12.99 2.45
C ILE A 197 17.62 12.77 3.75
N SER A 198 17.36 11.67 4.45
CA SER A 198 18.11 11.30 5.65
C SER A 198 18.87 9.99 5.46
N ARG A 199 20.10 9.96 5.97
CA ARG A 199 20.93 8.75 6.07
C ARG A 199 21.85 8.87 7.28
N LEU A 200 21.99 7.79 8.05
CA LEU A 200 22.88 7.74 9.21
C LEU A 200 22.62 8.91 10.20
N ASN A 201 21.34 9.22 10.43
CA ASN A 201 20.85 10.32 11.28
C ASN A 201 21.27 11.73 10.82
N ARG A 202 21.75 11.88 9.59
CA ARG A 202 22.06 13.17 8.94
C ARG A 202 20.92 13.51 8.00
N PHE A 203 20.42 14.74 8.06
CA PHE A 203 19.29 15.21 7.26
C PHE A 203 19.79 16.23 6.24
N TYR A 204 19.34 16.11 4.99
CA TYR A 204 19.73 16.98 3.89
C TYR A 204 18.49 17.53 3.22
N LYS A 205 18.43 18.85 3.03
CA LYS A 205 17.44 19.49 2.16
C LYS A 205 17.96 19.46 0.72
N LEU A 206 17.16 18.91 -0.19
CA LEU A 206 17.35 19.03 -1.62
C LEU A 206 16.26 19.95 -2.18
N SER A 207 16.67 21.11 -2.71
CA SER A 207 15.76 22.04 -3.38
C SER A 207 15.71 21.74 -4.88
N LEU A 208 14.51 21.53 -5.40
CA LEU A 208 14.22 21.30 -6.81
C LEU A 208 13.14 22.28 -7.28
N ASN A 209 12.94 22.38 -8.59
CA ASN A 209 11.86 23.19 -9.15
C ASN A 209 11.08 22.36 -10.18
N GLU A 210 9.74 22.47 -10.15
CA GLU A 210 8.83 21.75 -11.03
C GLU A 210 9.07 22.05 -12.52
N SER A 211 9.54 23.25 -12.84
CA SER A 211 9.83 23.65 -14.23
C SER A 211 11.14 23.08 -14.77
N THR A 212 11.99 22.48 -13.91
CA THR A 212 13.22 21.83 -14.33
C THR A 212 12.92 20.63 -15.21
N ASP A 213 13.67 20.48 -16.30
CA ASP A 213 13.59 19.31 -17.17
C ASP A 213 13.78 18.01 -16.38
N LYS A 214 13.00 16.97 -16.71
CA LYS A 214 12.99 15.70 -15.95
C LYS A 214 14.35 15.01 -15.94
N GLU A 215 15.13 15.08 -17.03
CA GLU A 215 16.48 14.50 -17.08
C GLU A 215 17.45 15.26 -16.16
N VAL A 216 17.34 16.58 -16.14
CA VAL A 216 18.16 17.45 -15.27
C VAL A 216 17.80 17.23 -13.80
N MET A 217 16.52 17.17 -13.47
CA MET A 217 16.04 16.89 -12.11
C MET A 217 16.50 15.50 -11.65
N LEU A 218 16.40 14.48 -12.50
CA LEU A 218 16.90 13.15 -12.20
C LEU A 218 18.40 13.17 -11.88
N TRP A 219 19.19 13.90 -12.67
CA TRP A 219 20.62 14.07 -12.41
C TRP A 219 20.89 14.76 -11.07
N GLN A 220 20.15 15.83 -10.73
CA GLN A 220 20.30 16.52 -9.45
C GLN A 220 20.05 15.56 -8.28
N ILE A 221 18.98 14.75 -8.37
CA ILE A 221 18.67 13.73 -7.38
C ILE A 221 19.79 12.67 -7.31
N GLN A 222 20.27 12.16 -8.46
CA GLN A 222 21.35 11.17 -8.52
C GLN A 222 22.65 11.68 -7.89
N SER A 223 23.04 12.91 -8.21
CA SER A 223 24.24 13.55 -7.64
C SER A 223 24.11 13.68 -6.12
N SER A 224 22.94 14.12 -5.63
CA SER A 224 22.69 14.25 -4.20
C SER A 224 22.67 12.90 -3.47
N VAL A 225 22.00 11.88 -4.02
CA VAL A 225 21.97 10.52 -3.46
C VAL A 225 23.37 9.92 -3.42
N ASN A 226 24.15 10.07 -4.49
CA ASN A 226 25.53 9.57 -4.52
C ASN A 226 26.42 10.25 -3.48
N HIS A 227 26.28 11.58 -3.31
CA HIS A 227 26.96 12.32 -2.25
C HIS A 227 26.57 11.78 -0.86
N ILE A 228 25.27 11.64 -0.57
CA ILE A 228 24.75 11.15 0.71
C ILE A 228 25.20 9.71 1.00
N LEU A 229 25.22 8.82 -0.01
CA LEU A 229 25.71 7.44 0.14
C LEU A 229 27.23 7.37 0.41
N SER A 230 28.00 8.40 0.06
CA SER A 230 29.43 8.48 0.38
C SER A 230 29.74 9.02 1.78
N GLN A 231 28.73 9.52 2.49
CA GLN A 231 28.88 10.06 3.83
C GLN A 231 29.00 8.97 4.90
N SER A 232 29.80 9.26 5.93
CA SER A 232 29.93 8.47 7.15
C SER A 232 28.99 8.98 8.26
N PRO A 233 28.72 8.17 9.31
CA PRO A 233 28.02 8.63 10.49
C PRO A 233 28.74 9.84 11.11
N SER A 234 27.99 10.78 11.68
CA SER A 234 28.57 11.86 12.48
C SER A 234 28.65 11.44 13.94
N GLU A 235 29.82 11.57 14.56
CA GLU A 235 30.01 11.31 16.00
C GLU A 235 29.41 12.41 16.89
N THR A 236 29.18 13.60 16.32
CA THR A 236 28.74 14.79 17.05
C THR A 236 27.26 15.13 16.87
N ASN A 237 26.59 14.56 15.85
CA ASN A 237 25.19 14.85 15.59
C ASN A 237 24.28 14.05 16.52
N LEU A 238 23.34 14.74 17.17
CA LEU A 238 22.22 14.09 17.86
C LEU A 238 21.31 13.38 16.86
N SER A 239 20.84 12.20 17.23
CA SER A 239 19.79 11.44 16.54
C SER A 239 18.41 12.07 16.76
N PHE A 240 18.25 13.34 16.40
CA PHE A 240 17.04 14.11 16.75
C PHE A 240 15.77 13.60 16.08
N GLY A 241 15.88 12.87 14.97
CA GLY A 241 14.74 12.21 14.34
C GLY A 241 14.04 11.22 15.28
N SER A 242 14.81 10.59 16.18
CA SER A 242 14.29 9.62 17.15
C SER A 242 13.30 10.23 18.15
N PHE A 243 13.36 11.55 18.37
CA PHE A 243 12.42 12.24 19.27
C PHE A 243 10.97 12.11 18.78
N SER A 244 10.76 12.06 17.45
CA SER A 244 9.43 11.90 16.86
C SER A 244 8.78 10.54 17.13
N ALA A 245 9.54 9.57 17.65
CA ALA A 245 9.06 8.27 18.10
C ALA A 245 8.55 8.26 19.55
N LEU A 246 8.72 9.35 20.31
CA LEU A 246 8.25 9.42 21.69
C LEU A 246 6.71 9.47 21.79
N PRO A 247 6.14 9.10 22.96
CA PRO A 247 4.77 9.47 23.30
C PRO A 247 4.53 10.96 23.10
N ARG A 248 3.34 11.35 22.66
CA ARG A 248 3.10 12.69 22.12
C ARG A 248 3.33 13.81 23.15
N ASN A 249 3.05 13.56 24.43
CA ASN A 249 3.32 14.52 25.50
C ASN A 249 4.82 14.73 25.73
N ASP A 250 5.59 13.64 25.71
CA ASP A 250 7.05 13.67 25.83
C ASP A 250 7.65 14.35 24.61
N PHE A 251 7.19 13.98 23.40
CA PHE A 251 7.65 14.63 22.18
C PHE A 251 7.31 16.11 22.15
N SER A 252 6.11 16.53 22.58
CA SER A 252 5.75 17.95 22.69
C SER A 252 6.71 18.74 23.59
N THR A 253 7.25 18.10 24.64
CA THR A 253 8.23 18.71 25.54
C THR A 253 9.59 18.85 24.85
N VAL A 254 10.09 17.78 24.24
CA VAL A 254 11.38 17.80 23.52
C VAL A 254 11.33 18.73 22.30
N PHE A 255 10.22 18.73 21.57
CA PHE A 255 10.00 19.56 20.38
C PHE A 255 10.15 21.06 20.68
N ARG A 256 9.71 21.55 21.85
CA ARG A 256 9.92 22.95 22.25
C ARG A 256 11.38 23.33 22.48
N LEU A 257 12.27 22.34 22.69
CA LEU A 257 13.71 22.55 22.82
C LEU A 257 14.39 22.63 21.44
N LEU A 258 13.73 22.13 20.39
CA LEU A 258 14.18 22.20 19.00
C LEU A 258 13.71 23.53 18.38
N ASN A 259 14.37 24.64 18.71
CA ASN A 259 14.03 25.94 18.14
C ASN A 259 15.02 26.34 17.03
N ASP A 260 14.88 25.71 15.86
CA ASP A 260 15.86 25.84 14.78
C ASP A 260 15.20 25.97 13.40
N ASN A 261 15.77 26.81 12.53
CA ASN A 261 15.28 26.99 11.15
C ASN A 261 15.33 25.69 10.33
N SER A 262 16.28 24.79 10.60
CA SER A 262 16.41 23.51 9.93
C SER A 262 15.28 22.55 10.29
N LEU A 263 14.66 22.70 11.47
CA LEU A 263 13.45 21.95 11.81
C LEU A 263 12.27 22.36 10.93
N ASN A 264 12.13 23.66 10.64
CA ASN A 264 11.09 24.16 9.74
C ASN A 264 11.24 23.59 8.33
N GLU A 265 12.48 23.41 7.85
CA GLU A 265 12.74 22.76 6.56
C GLU A 265 12.20 21.33 6.50
N ILE A 266 12.30 20.57 7.60
CA ILE A 266 11.72 19.22 7.69
C ILE A 266 10.19 19.29 7.70
N ILE A 267 9.62 20.16 8.53
CA ILE A 267 8.17 20.35 8.68
C ILE A 267 7.54 20.73 7.33
N GLU A 268 8.15 21.63 6.57
CA GLU A 268 7.57 22.21 5.34
C GLU A 268 7.94 21.44 4.06
N SER A 269 8.90 20.52 4.12
CA SER A 269 9.28 19.68 2.98
C SER A 269 8.09 18.94 2.37
N GLN A 270 8.13 18.63 1.07
CA GLN A 270 7.03 17.94 0.39
C GLN A 270 6.88 16.50 0.91
N PHE A 271 8.00 15.81 1.13
CA PHE A 271 8.09 14.50 1.75
C PHE A 271 9.54 14.27 2.24
N VAL A 272 9.72 13.25 3.05
CA VAL A 272 11.04 12.81 3.53
C VAL A 272 11.41 11.49 2.83
N VAL A 273 12.69 11.30 2.54
CA VAL A 273 13.29 10.07 2.03
C VAL A 273 14.25 9.57 3.09
N ASN A 274 14.10 8.34 3.56
CA ASN A 274 15.01 7.73 4.53
C ASN A 274 15.79 6.61 3.85
N ILE A 275 17.11 6.76 3.78
CA ILE A 275 18.01 5.71 3.28
C ILE A 275 18.59 4.99 4.50
N ASP A 276 17.96 3.87 4.82
CA ASP A 276 18.34 3.00 5.93
C ASP A 276 19.41 2.00 5.54
N HIS A 277 20.05 1.48 6.58
CA HIS A 277 21.08 0.48 6.47
C HIS A 277 20.82 -0.64 7.47
N ILE A 278 20.88 -1.89 7.01
CA ILE A 278 20.78 -3.06 7.89
C ILE A 278 21.92 -4.04 7.63
N ASP A 279 22.24 -4.85 8.64
CA ASP A 279 23.26 -5.89 8.52
C ASP A 279 22.73 -7.09 7.72
N CYS A 280 23.43 -7.43 6.64
CA CYS A 280 23.06 -8.52 5.72
C CYS A 280 24.02 -9.71 5.78
N SER A 281 24.87 -9.80 6.80
CA SER A 281 25.86 -10.88 6.92
C SER A 281 25.21 -12.27 7.04
N ASN A 282 24.99 -12.90 5.87
CA ASN A 282 24.78 -14.32 5.54
C ASN A 282 23.84 -15.23 6.37
N ASP A 283 23.25 -14.82 7.49
CA ASP A 283 22.32 -15.63 8.30
C ASP A 283 20.92 -15.01 8.47
N THR A 284 20.73 -13.71 8.19
CA THR A 284 19.45 -13.01 8.39
C THR A 284 18.32 -13.42 7.44
N PHE A 285 18.65 -14.12 6.33
CA PHE A 285 17.72 -14.44 5.25
C PHE A 285 17.67 -15.93 4.86
N LYS A 286 18.27 -16.83 5.66
CA LYS A 286 18.33 -18.27 5.35
C LYS A 286 17.01 -19.02 5.60
N ASP A 287 16.17 -18.52 6.50
CA ASP A 287 14.82 -19.07 6.72
C ASP A 287 13.78 -18.15 6.09
N ASN A 288 12.89 -18.71 5.24
CA ASN A 288 11.85 -18.03 4.44
C ASN A 288 10.89 -17.08 5.21
N GLU A 289 11.05 -16.85 6.52
CA GLU A 289 10.56 -15.66 7.25
C GLU A 289 11.24 -14.34 6.77
N SER A 290 11.77 -14.33 5.53
CA SER A 290 13.11 -13.85 5.15
C SER A 290 13.17 -12.47 4.48
N TYR A 291 12.12 -11.67 4.47
CA TYR A 291 12.17 -10.36 3.81
C TYR A 291 11.01 -9.49 4.25
N TYR A 292 9.80 -10.02 4.11
CA TYR A 292 8.58 -9.28 4.43
C TYR A 292 8.52 -8.92 5.91
N LYS A 293 8.98 -9.78 6.82
CA LYS A 293 9.08 -9.45 8.25
C LYS A 293 10.07 -8.32 8.53
N VAL A 294 11.24 -8.36 7.91
CA VAL A 294 12.26 -7.30 8.01
C VAL A 294 11.71 -5.98 7.46
N MET A 295 11.14 -5.99 6.26
CA MET A 295 10.57 -4.79 5.64
C MET A 295 9.35 -4.27 6.39
N GLY A 296 8.50 -5.15 6.93
CA GLY A 296 7.37 -4.80 7.78
C GLY A 296 7.82 -4.03 9.01
N LYS A 297 8.78 -4.58 9.78
CA LYS A 297 9.40 -3.92 10.93
C LYS A 297 10.04 -2.59 10.54
N GLN A 298 10.84 -2.58 9.47
CA GLN A 298 11.54 -1.37 9.03
C GLN A 298 10.57 -0.26 8.62
N SER A 299 9.45 -0.62 7.98
CA SER A 299 8.41 0.31 7.56
C SER A 299 7.57 0.86 8.71
N LEU A 300 7.39 0.07 9.77
CA LEU A 300 6.53 0.42 10.90
C LEU A 300 7.26 1.22 11.98
N HIS A 301 8.48 0.83 12.32
CA HIS A 301 9.21 1.41 13.45
C HIS A 301 10.73 1.55 13.26
N ALA A 302 11.28 1.15 12.11
CA ALA A 302 12.73 1.05 11.89
C ALA A 302 13.42 0.05 12.85
N ASP A 303 14.75 0.01 12.86
CA ASP A 303 15.53 -0.63 13.92
C ASP A 303 16.19 0.42 14.81
N ILE A 304 16.89 -0.01 15.87
CA ILE A 304 17.55 0.90 16.82
C ILE A 304 18.62 1.80 16.16
N GLU A 305 19.25 1.34 15.07
CA GLU A 305 20.25 2.12 14.33
C GLU A 305 19.60 3.17 13.42
N ASN A 306 18.37 2.89 12.95
CA ASN A 306 17.64 3.70 11.98
C ASN A 306 16.46 4.51 12.57
N ILE A 307 16.10 4.37 13.86
CA ILE A 307 15.02 5.19 14.47
C ILE A 307 15.27 6.70 14.39
N GLY A 308 16.54 7.09 14.38
CA GLY A 308 16.96 8.48 14.19
C GLY A 308 16.88 8.97 12.76
N ASN A 309 16.84 8.04 11.83
CA ASN A 309 16.77 8.26 10.40
C ASN A 309 15.30 8.36 9.97
N ARG A 310 14.47 9.02 10.79
CA ARG A 310 13.02 9.16 10.64
C ARG A 310 12.55 10.52 11.10
N TRP A 311 11.40 10.92 10.60
CA TRP A 311 10.57 11.98 11.19
C TRP A 311 9.11 11.52 11.14
N PHE A 312 8.65 10.78 12.16
CA PHE A 312 7.35 10.10 12.16
C PHE A 312 6.14 11.05 12.06
N ASP A 313 6.33 12.33 12.35
CA ASP A 313 5.29 13.35 12.17
C ASP A 313 5.13 13.79 10.70
N LYS A 314 6.07 13.43 9.81
CA LYS A 314 5.95 13.72 8.39
C LYS A 314 4.93 12.80 7.74
N THR A 315 4.00 13.37 6.97
CA THR A 315 2.94 12.59 6.34
C THR A 315 3.43 11.54 5.38
N ILE A 316 4.42 11.84 4.53
CA ILE A 316 5.00 10.86 3.60
C ILE A 316 6.49 10.71 3.89
N GLN A 317 6.89 9.50 4.27
CA GLN A 317 8.28 9.07 4.36
C GLN A 317 8.51 7.93 3.37
N LEU A 318 9.30 8.19 2.32
CA LEU A 318 9.76 7.17 1.38
C LEU A 318 10.98 6.46 1.97
N LEU A 319 10.83 5.19 2.29
CA LEU A 319 11.87 4.38 2.89
C LEU A 319 12.60 3.58 1.83
N ILE A 320 13.92 3.64 1.87
CA ILE A 320 14.84 2.79 1.10
C ILE A 320 15.69 2.04 2.10
N VAL A 321 15.77 0.72 1.96
CA VAL A 321 16.59 -0.12 2.83
C VAL A 321 17.76 -0.66 2.02
N THR A 322 18.98 -0.42 2.51
CA THR A 322 20.24 -0.87 1.90
C THR A 322 21.05 -1.70 2.89
N ASN A 323 22.09 -2.38 2.42
CA ASN A 323 23.10 -2.92 3.33
C ASN A 323 23.92 -1.79 3.98
N LYS A 324 24.73 -2.10 5.00
CA LYS A 324 25.60 -1.12 5.69
C LYS A 324 26.51 -0.32 4.75
N SER A 325 27.02 -0.94 3.68
CA SER A 325 27.86 -0.27 2.68
C SER A 325 27.08 0.70 1.77
N GLY A 326 25.76 0.56 1.66
CA GLY A 326 24.90 1.36 0.78
C GLY A 326 25.02 0.99 -0.71
N ASP A 327 25.65 -0.13 -1.04
CA ASP A 327 25.86 -0.60 -2.42
C ASP A 327 24.92 -1.74 -2.84
N GLN A 328 24.13 -2.27 -1.90
CA GLN A 328 23.09 -3.27 -2.14
C GLN A 328 21.73 -2.74 -1.71
N LEU A 329 20.75 -2.77 -2.62
CA LEU A 329 19.35 -2.52 -2.31
C LEU A 329 18.71 -3.76 -1.71
N ILE A 330 17.97 -3.57 -0.62
CA ILE A 330 17.21 -4.62 0.05
C ILE A 330 15.73 -4.45 -0.25
N GLY A 331 15.17 -3.26 -0.01
CA GLY A 331 13.75 -3.03 -0.25
C GLY A 331 13.35 -1.57 -0.17
N SER A 332 12.07 -1.32 -0.37
CA SER A 332 11.47 0.00 -0.23
C SER A 332 10.09 -0.08 0.41
N ALA A 333 9.67 1.01 1.03
CA ALA A 333 8.37 1.12 1.68
C ALA A 333 7.95 2.60 1.77
N PHE A 334 6.70 2.85 2.12
CA PHE A 334 6.29 4.09 2.76
C PHE A 334 6.08 3.85 4.26
N CYS A 335 6.39 4.84 5.09
CA CYS A 335 5.80 5.03 6.40
C CYS A 335 5.00 6.33 6.32
N TYR A 336 3.73 6.33 6.75
CA TYR A 336 2.90 7.53 6.60
C TYR A 336 2.16 7.91 7.87
N GLU A 337 2.07 9.21 8.12
CA GLU A 337 1.28 9.75 9.23
C GLU A 337 -0.20 9.68 8.87
N HIS A 338 -1.00 9.01 9.71
CA HIS A 338 -2.34 8.55 9.33
C HIS A 338 -3.41 9.66 9.33
N THR A 339 -3.15 10.80 9.99
CA THR A 339 -4.16 11.85 10.18
C THR A 339 -4.71 12.40 8.85
N PRO A 340 -3.93 12.68 7.78
CA PRO A 340 -4.45 13.25 6.52
C PRO A 340 -5.22 12.27 5.64
N ALA A 341 -4.86 10.99 5.65
CA ALA A 341 -5.27 10.06 4.61
C ALA A 341 -5.41 8.61 5.11
N GLU A 342 -6.22 7.84 4.39
CA GLU A 342 -6.37 6.40 4.55
C GLU A 342 -5.44 5.63 3.61
N GLY A 343 -5.20 4.34 3.91
CA GLY A 343 -4.24 3.53 3.17
C GLY A 343 -4.47 3.45 1.65
N GLY A 344 -5.72 3.45 1.20
CA GLY A 344 -6.05 3.41 -0.23
C GLY A 344 -5.47 4.59 -1.03
N THR A 345 -5.37 5.78 -0.41
CA THR A 345 -4.74 6.97 -1.02
C THR A 345 -3.24 6.75 -1.22
N ILE A 346 -2.57 6.16 -0.23
CA ILE A 346 -1.13 5.89 -0.26
C ILE A 346 -0.79 4.74 -1.22
N VAL A 347 -1.68 3.75 -1.34
CA VAL A 347 -1.54 2.69 -2.35
C VAL A 347 -1.50 3.27 -3.76
N LYS A 348 -2.33 4.27 -4.10
CA LYS A 348 -2.27 4.90 -5.43
C LYS A 348 -0.95 5.61 -5.71
N LEU A 349 -0.36 6.23 -4.70
CA LEU A 349 1.00 6.78 -4.82
C LEU A 349 2.03 5.66 -5.05
N MET A 350 1.95 4.54 -4.33
CA MET A 350 2.83 3.39 -4.53
C MET A 350 2.66 2.76 -5.93
N GLU A 351 1.42 2.52 -6.37
CA GLU A 351 1.12 1.95 -7.69
C GLU A 351 1.66 2.83 -8.82
N HIS A 352 1.53 4.15 -8.70
CA HIS A 352 2.13 5.12 -9.64
C HIS A 352 3.65 5.01 -9.65
N SER A 353 4.25 4.95 -8.46
CA SER A 353 5.70 4.87 -8.28
C SER A 353 6.28 3.59 -8.90
N ILE A 354 5.65 2.43 -8.66
CA ILE A 354 6.02 1.13 -9.26
C ILE A 354 5.91 1.19 -10.79
N LYS A 355 4.80 1.74 -11.32
CA LYS A 355 4.59 1.85 -12.77
C LYS A 355 5.68 2.71 -13.42
N HIS A 356 6.08 3.79 -12.77
CA HIS A 356 7.16 4.65 -13.25
C HIS A 356 8.51 3.93 -13.25
N LEU A 357 8.83 3.17 -12.19
CA LEU A 357 10.05 2.36 -12.12
C LEU A 357 10.14 1.30 -13.21
N MET A 358 9.01 0.67 -13.56
CA MET A 358 8.93 -0.36 -14.60
C MET A 358 8.93 0.20 -16.03
N SER A 359 8.87 1.52 -16.21
CA SER A 359 8.88 2.11 -17.55
C SER A 359 10.31 2.17 -18.11
N ASP A 360 10.53 1.50 -19.25
CA ASP A 360 11.84 1.17 -19.82
C ASP A 360 12.55 2.35 -20.53
N LYS A 361 12.32 3.57 -20.05
CA LYS A 361 12.97 4.76 -20.61
C LYS A 361 14.35 4.90 -19.97
N THR A 362 15.38 4.41 -20.64
CA THR A 362 16.77 4.81 -20.39
C THR A 362 16.88 6.32 -20.60
N MET A 363 16.73 7.10 -19.53
CA MET A 363 17.00 8.52 -19.55
C MET A 363 18.51 8.71 -19.45
N SER A 364 19.12 9.24 -20.51
CA SER A 364 20.53 9.64 -20.49
C SER A 364 20.67 10.90 -19.66
N SER A 365 21.57 10.93 -18.68
CA SER A 365 21.88 12.16 -17.95
C SER A 365 22.59 13.16 -18.87
N LYS A 366 22.04 14.38 -19.00
CA LYS A 366 22.72 15.52 -19.63
C LYS A 366 23.44 16.37 -18.56
N ASN A 367 24.53 17.02 -18.97
CA ASN A 367 25.52 17.68 -18.12
C ASN A 367 25.00 18.70 -17.07
N GLN A 368 25.56 18.55 -15.86
CA GLN A 368 26.18 19.54 -14.96
C GLN A 368 25.44 20.85 -14.64
N MET A 369 24.31 20.77 -13.92
CA MET A 369 23.86 21.88 -13.05
C MET A 369 24.01 21.45 -11.60
N THR A 370 24.64 22.25 -10.74
CA THR A 370 24.80 21.92 -9.32
C THR A 370 23.45 21.66 -8.63
N ALA A 371 23.33 20.54 -7.92
CA ALA A 371 22.22 20.29 -7.04
C ALA A 371 22.29 21.23 -5.82
N ASP A 372 21.18 21.87 -5.45
CA ASP A 372 21.08 22.64 -4.21
C ASP A 372 20.80 21.68 -3.04
N LEU A 373 21.89 21.09 -2.54
CA LEU A 373 21.87 20.16 -1.41
C LEU A 373 22.51 20.82 -0.19
N LYS A 374 21.74 20.93 0.89
CA LYS A 374 22.18 21.50 2.16
C LYS A 374 22.01 20.51 3.30
N GLU A 375 23.08 20.19 4.01
CA GLU A 375 22.97 19.46 5.27
C GLU A 375 22.31 20.33 6.34
N LEU A 376 21.39 19.72 7.09
CA LEU A 376 20.64 20.34 8.16
C LEU A 376 21.31 19.98 9.50
N THR A 377 21.76 21.01 10.20
CA THR A 377 22.30 20.90 11.57
C THR A 377 21.41 21.70 12.50
N LEU A 378 20.86 21.07 13.53
CA LEU A 378 20.09 21.78 14.54
C LEU A 378 21.03 22.54 15.48
N ALA A 379 20.74 23.80 15.76
CA ALA A 379 21.42 24.56 16.80
C ALA A 379 21.00 24.03 18.18
N THR A 380 21.97 23.44 18.90
CA THR A 380 21.70 22.79 20.19
C THR A 380 22.52 23.38 21.33
N ASN A 381 23.31 24.43 21.13
CA ASN A 381 24.37 24.79 22.07
C ASN A 381 23.89 24.99 23.53
N ASP A 382 22.74 25.64 23.76
CA ASP A 382 22.19 25.87 25.10
C ASP A 382 21.27 24.74 25.61
N THR A 383 20.93 23.77 24.75
CA THR A 383 19.98 22.68 25.03
C THR A 383 20.57 21.29 24.83
N TYR A 384 21.85 21.18 24.46
CA TYR A 384 22.49 19.95 24.00
C TYR A 384 22.38 18.83 25.02
N ASP A 385 22.75 19.09 26.28
CA ASP A 385 22.71 18.06 27.33
C ASP A 385 21.28 17.52 27.55
N LYS A 386 20.27 18.39 27.49
CA LYS A 386 18.86 18.01 27.61
C LYS A 386 18.40 17.18 26.41
N LEU A 387 18.80 17.57 25.21
CA LEU A 387 18.48 16.84 23.98
C LEU A 387 19.23 15.50 23.91
N LYS A 388 20.45 15.42 24.44
CA LYS A 388 21.21 14.17 24.55
C LYS A 388 20.54 13.20 25.51
N ALA A 389 20.13 13.66 26.69
CA ALA A 389 19.32 12.84 27.60
C ALA A 389 17.98 12.40 26.97
N SER A 390 17.36 13.27 26.18
CA SER A 390 16.12 12.95 25.44
C SER A 390 16.35 11.89 24.36
N GLU A 391 17.54 11.81 23.76
CA GLU A 391 17.91 10.79 22.78
C GLU A 391 18.01 9.42 23.42
N GLU A 392 18.67 9.34 24.58
CA GLU A 392 18.75 8.11 25.38
C GLU A 392 17.36 7.66 25.83
N PHE A 393 16.53 8.60 26.29
CA PHE A 393 15.13 8.32 26.66
C PHE A 393 14.31 7.82 25.46
N SER A 394 14.50 8.39 24.27
CA SER A 394 13.82 7.96 23.04
C SER A 394 14.21 6.54 22.65
N LYS A 395 15.50 6.19 22.76
CA LYS A 395 16.00 4.82 22.54
C LYS A 395 15.39 3.83 23.54
N GLN A 396 15.32 4.18 24.82
CA GLN A 396 14.69 3.34 25.83
C GLN A 396 13.20 3.12 25.53
N LYS A 397 12.46 4.18 25.21
CA LYS A 397 11.04 4.07 24.87
C LYS A 397 10.80 3.26 23.62
N TYR A 398 11.64 3.43 22.60
CA TYR A 398 11.61 2.58 21.42
C TYR A 398 11.74 1.10 21.78
N LEU A 399 12.73 0.73 22.62
CA LEU A 399 12.91 -0.65 23.08
C LEU A 399 11.68 -1.18 23.82
N ASP A 400 11.08 -0.36 24.71
CA ASP A 400 9.84 -0.73 25.40
C ASP A 400 8.72 -1.06 24.37
N PHE A 401 8.57 -0.24 23.32
CA PHE A 401 7.52 -0.44 22.30
C PHE A 401 7.77 -1.66 21.42
N VAL A 402 8.97 -1.82 20.87
CA VAL A 402 9.25 -2.96 19.96
C VAL A 402 9.26 -4.29 20.69
N ASN A 403 9.68 -4.33 21.96
CA ASN A 403 9.59 -5.54 22.78
C ASN A 403 8.13 -5.90 23.14
N SER A 404 7.21 -4.94 23.05
CA SER A 404 5.77 -5.16 23.26
C SER A 404 5.01 -5.53 21.98
N LEU A 405 5.67 -5.46 20.82
CA LEU A 405 5.07 -5.74 19.52
C LEU A 405 5.51 -7.12 19.02
N ASP A 406 4.53 -7.97 18.74
CA ASP A 406 4.71 -9.18 17.95
C ASP A 406 4.18 -8.93 16.52
N LEU A 407 5.04 -9.10 15.52
CA LEU A 407 4.71 -8.86 14.11
C LEU A 407 5.10 -10.07 13.27
N GLU A 408 4.08 -10.73 12.72
CA GLU A 408 4.22 -11.77 11.72
C GLU A 408 3.58 -11.35 10.40
N ILE A 409 4.23 -11.73 9.30
CA ILE A 409 3.71 -11.51 7.95
C ILE A 409 3.42 -12.86 7.31
N LEU A 410 2.13 -13.13 7.09
CA LEU A 410 1.67 -14.37 6.49
C LEU A 410 1.42 -14.19 4.98
N GLU A 411 2.19 -14.91 4.17
CA GLU A 411 1.95 -15.04 2.73
C GLU A 411 1.09 -16.30 2.47
N PHE A 412 -0.22 -16.11 2.27
CA PHE A 412 -1.15 -17.22 2.00
C PHE A 412 -1.15 -17.60 0.52
N LYS A 413 -0.61 -18.78 0.19
CA LYS A 413 -0.37 -19.22 -1.21
C LYS A 413 -1.39 -20.22 -1.76
N ASP A 414 -2.23 -20.80 -0.91
CA ASP A 414 -3.08 -21.94 -1.32
C ASP A 414 -4.17 -21.53 -2.31
N TYR A 415 -4.79 -20.36 -2.11
CA TYR A 415 -5.80 -19.79 -3.00
C TYR A 415 -5.96 -18.28 -2.79
N GLY A 416 -6.64 -17.62 -3.73
CA GLY A 416 -6.95 -16.19 -3.66
C GLY A 416 -8.38 -15.85 -4.08
N LYS A 417 -8.59 -14.59 -4.49
CA LYS A 417 -9.92 -14.07 -4.86
C LYS A 417 -10.63 -14.91 -5.92
N GLU A 418 -9.89 -15.55 -6.82
CA GLU A 418 -10.43 -16.29 -7.96
C GLU A 418 -11.23 -17.50 -7.47
N PHE A 419 -10.63 -18.31 -6.61
CA PHE A 419 -11.30 -19.43 -5.94
C PHE A 419 -12.54 -18.94 -5.17
N ILE A 420 -12.39 -17.90 -4.35
CA ILE A 420 -13.48 -17.42 -3.49
C ILE A 420 -14.67 -16.92 -4.32
N LYS A 421 -14.39 -16.25 -5.46
CA LYS A 421 -15.43 -15.83 -6.40
C LYS A 421 -16.09 -17.01 -7.13
N ASN A 422 -15.33 -18.05 -7.47
CA ASN A 422 -15.88 -19.26 -8.11
C ASN A 422 -16.89 -19.99 -7.21
N VAL A 423 -16.68 -19.96 -5.89
CA VAL A 423 -17.65 -20.47 -4.90
C VAL A 423 -18.74 -19.45 -4.52
N LYS A 424 -18.87 -18.35 -5.28
CA LYS A 424 -19.90 -17.30 -5.14
C LYS A 424 -19.87 -16.54 -3.81
N CYS A 425 -18.70 -16.40 -3.19
CA CYS A 425 -18.51 -15.64 -1.96
C CYS A 425 -17.83 -14.29 -2.22
N SER A 426 -18.08 -13.32 -1.33
CA SER A 426 -17.28 -12.08 -1.28
C SER A 426 -15.89 -12.43 -0.73
N PRO A 427 -14.78 -12.11 -1.43
CA PRO A 427 -13.43 -12.33 -0.91
C PRO A 427 -13.20 -11.68 0.45
N ASP A 428 -13.72 -10.47 0.64
CA ASP A 428 -13.60 -9.73 1.89
C ASP A 428 -14.35 -10.43 3.04
N SER A 429 -15.65 -10.72 2.88
CA SER A 429 -16.43 -11.45 3.88
C SER A 429 -15.85 -12.82 4.22
N TRP A 430 -15.32 -13.54 3.22
CA TRP A 430 -14.67 -14.84 3.40
C TRP A 430 -13.47 -14.75 4.34
N ILE A 431 -12.66 -13.73 4.12
CA ILE A 431 -11.45 -13.47 4.88
C ILE A 431 -11.78 -13.00 6.29
N GLN A 432 -12.73 -12.08 6.45
CA GLN A 432 -13.20 -11.65 7.77
C GLN A 432 -13.80 -12.80 8.59
N LEU A 433 -14.54 -13.70 7.94
CA LEU A 433 -15.03 -14.93 8.58
C LEU A 433 -13.88 -15.84 9.01
N ALA A 434 -12.85 -15.99 8.19
CA ALA A 434 -11.67 -16.79 8.53
C ALA A 434 -10.89 -16.21 9.71
N ILE A 435 -10.71 -14.89 9.78
CA ILE A 435 -10.10 -14.18 10.93
C ILE A 435 -10.91 -14.48 12.20
N ALA A 436 -12.21 -14.22 12.17
CA ALA A 436 -13.08 -14.38 13.33
C ALA A 436 -13.18 -15.85 13.78
N LEU A 437 -13.22 -16.80 12.84
CA LEU A 437 -13.20 -18.23 13.13
C LEU A 437 -11.87 -18.65 13.80
N THR A 438 -10.75 -18.10 13.32
CA THR A 438 -9.43 -18.38 13.90
C THR A 438 -9.37 -17.89 15.34
N TYR A 439 -9.81 -16.67 15.62
CA TYR A 439 -9.92 -16.14 16.98
C TYR A 439 -10.82 -17.02 17.86
N TYR A 440 -11.99 -17.41 17.35
CA TYR A 440 -12.92 -18.28 18.08
C TYR A 440 -12.30 -19.63 18.44
N ARG A 441 -11.56 -20.26 17.51
CA ARG A 441 -10.85 -21.53 17.74
C ARG A 441 -9.73 -21.41 18.76
N LEU A 442 -8.97 -20.32 18.73
CA LEU A 442 -7.83 -20.12 19.65
C LEU A 442 -8.29 -19.76 21.08
N HIS A 443 -9.36 -18.99 21.22
CA HIS A 443 -9.76 -18.43 22.52
C HIS A 443 -11.05 -19.00 23.09
N GLY A 444 -11.77 -19.85 22.35
CA GLY A 444 -13.06 -20.42 22.77
C GLY A 444 -14.19 -19.39 22.94
N LYS A 445 -13.99 -18.16 22.49
CA LYS A 445 -14.93 -17.03 22.59
C LYS A 445 -14.84 -16.14 21.36
N VAL A 446 -15.91 -15.39 21.09
CA VAL A 446 -15.91 -14.40 20.00
C VAL A 446 -15.25 -13.10 20.44
N GLY A 447 -14.51 -12.46 19.53
CA GLY A 447 -13.85 -11.17 19.76
C GLY A 447 -14.47 -10.08 18.91
N ALA A 448 -14.78 -8.93 19.50
CA ALA A 448 -15.23 -7.78 18.73
C ALA A 448 -14.16 -7.38 17.71
N THR A 449 -14.59 -7.17 16.47
CA THR A 449 -13.70 -6.95 15.32
C THR A 449 -14.06 -5.63 14.66
N TYR A 450 -13.07 -4.75 14.56
CA TYR A 450 -13.13 -3.55 13.74
C TYR A 450 -12.61 -3.89 12.35
N GLU A 451 -13.32 -3.43 11.33
CA GLU A 451 -12.84 -3.35 9.97
C GLU A 451 -13.12 -1.95 9.42
N SER A 452 -12.15 -1.39 8.67
CA SER A 452 -12.27 -0.06 8.08
C SER A 452 -13.20 -0.04 6.87
N GLY A 453 -14.33 0.67 6.96
CA GLY A 453 -15.23 0.93 5.84
C GLY A 453 -15.06 2.34 5.27
N GLY A 454 -14.41 2.49 4.12
CA GLY A 454 -14.17 3.79 3.49
C GLY A 454 -15.46 4.50 3.05
N THR A 455 -15.65 5.77 3.44
CA THR A 455 -16.85 6.58 3.14
C THR A 455 -16.60 7.66 2.07
N ARG A 456 -15.56 7.51 1.25
CA ARG A 456 -15.14 8.49 0.24
C ARG A 456 -16.18 8.73 -0.87
N MET A 457 -17.29 8.01 -0.92
CA MET A 457 -18.44 8.39 -1.75
C MET A 457 -19.13 9.69 -1.28
N TYR A 458 -18.83 10.14 -0.06
CA TYR A 458 -19.29 11.40 0.51
C TYR A 458 -18.17 12.45 0.53
N SER A 459 -18.56 13.72 0.45
CA SER A 459 -17.67 14.87 0.63
C SER A 459 -16.91 14.76 1.96
N PHE A 460 -15.58 14.86 1.89
CA PHE A 460 -14.68 14.71 3.05
C PHE A 460 -14.82 13.38 3.81
N GLY A 461 -15.35 12.34 3.15
CA GLY A 461 -15.47 11.01 3.73
C GLY A 461 -14.12 10.42 4.15
N ARG A 462 -14.09 9.83 5.34
CA ARG A 462 -12.96 9.08 5.89
C ARG A 462 -13.36 7.62 6.03
N THR A 463 -13.76 7.19 7.22
CA THR A 463 -14.10 5.80 7.53
C THR A 463 -15.31 5.71 8.44
N GLU A 464 -16.04 4.60 8.32
CA GLU A 464 -16.98 4.05 9.28
C GLU A 464 -16.46 2.68 9.74
N THR A 465 -16.95 2.16 10.87
CA THR A 465 -16.63 0.81 11.33
C THR A 465 -17.55 -0.23 10.67
N ILE A 466 -16.94 -1.22 10.04
CA ILE A 466 -17.57 -2.50 9.73
C ILE A 466 -17.36 -3.38 10.97
N ARG A 467 -18.45 -3.73 11.67
CA ARG A 467 -18.40 -4.66 12.80
C ARG A 467 -18.51 -6.09 12.27
N SER A 468 -17.37 -6.70 11.94
CA SER A 468 -17.34 -7.90 11.11
C SER A 468 -18.02 -9.12 11.75
N VAL A 469 -17.97 -9.26 13.08
CA VAL A 469 -18.57 -10.40 13.78
C VAL A 469 -20.07 -10.18 13.97
N THR A 470 -20.88 -10.89 13.18
CA THR A 470 -22.35 -10.90 13.29
C THR A 470 -22.86 -12.12 14.06
N GLN A 471 -24.17 -12.21 14.32
CA GLN A 471 -24.75 -13.39 14.98
C GLN A 471 -24.61 -14.63 14.09
N GLU A 472 -24.74 -14.47 12.78
CA GLU A 472 -24.60 -15.54 11.78
C GLU A 472 -23.18 -16.13 11.75
N PHE A 473 -22.14 -15.33 12.04
CA PHE A 473 -20.79 -15.86 12.27
C PHE A 473 -20.80 -16.82 13.46
N VAL A 474 -21.38 -16.42 14.58
CA VAL A 474 -21.47 -17.26 15.79
C VAL A 474 -22.25 -18.54 15.52
N ASP A 475 -23.34 -18.44 14.76
CA ASP A 475 -24.17 -19.59 14.39
C ASP A 475 -23.39 -20.57 13.49
N PHE A 476 -22.61 -20.06 12.52
CA PHE A 476 -21.68 -20.86 11.73
C PHE A 476 -20.58 -21.52 12.58
N PHE A 477 -20.00 -20.80 13.55
CA PHE A 477 -18.97 -21.36 14.43
C PHE A 477 -19.49 -22.52 15.28
N LYS A 478 -20.74 -22.43 15.75
CA LYS A 478 -21.39 -23.46 16.56
C LYS A 478 -21.92 -24.63 15.72
N THR A 479 -22.37 -24.38 14.50
CA THR A 479 -22.99 -25.39 13.64
C THR A 479 -22.52 -25.22 12.20
N PRO A 480 -21.27 -25.62 11.88
CA PRO A 480 -20.68 -25.37 10.58
C PRO A 480 -21.31 -26.26 9.51
N ASN A 481 -22.00 -25.63 8.57
CA ASN A 481 -22.52 -26.28 7.36
C ASN A 481 -22.62 -25.24 6.22
N PHE A 482 -22.97 -25.69 5.02
CA PHE A 482 -23.06 -24.81 3.85
C PHE A 482 -24.04 -23.65 4.04
N GLN A 483 -25.20 -23.89 4.64
CA GLN A 483 -26.21 -22.86 4.85
C GLN A 483 -25.74 -21.80 5.85
N THR A 484 -25.17 -22.22 6.99
CA THR A 484 -24.66 -21.29 8.01
C THR A 484 -23.45 -20.50 7.50
N LEU A 485 -22.59 -21.12 6.69
CA LEU A 485 -21.50 -20.43 5.98
C LEU A 485 -22.04 -19.32 5.07
N MET A 486 -23.00 -19.64 4.19
CA MET A 486 -23.53 -18.65 3.26
C MET A 486 -24.27 -17.51 3.97
N ASN A 487 -24.99 -17.81 5.06
CA ASN A 487 -25.64 -16.80 5.90
C ASN A 487 -24.62 -15.85 6.53
N ALA A 488 -23.51 -16.38 7.05
CA ALA A 488 -22.41 -15.59 7.61
C ALA A 488 -21.77 -14.68 6.55
N ILE A 489 -21.46 -15.21 5.37
CA ILE A 489 -20.87 -14.42 4.28
C ILE A 489 -21.80 -13.25 3.86
N GLU A 490 -23.10 -13.51 3.73
CA GLU A 490 -24.07 -12.49 3.33
C GLU A 490 -24.35 -11.48 4.46
N SER A 491 -24.38 -11.90 5.73
CA SER A 491 -24.55 -11.00 6.86
C SER A 491 -23.41 -9.98 6.93
N HIS A 492 -22.16 -10.44 6.81
CA HIS A 492 -20.97 -9.57 6.77
C HIS A 492 -21.06 -8.58 5.60
N LYS A 493 -21.37 -9.08 4.41
CA LYS A 493 -21.50 -8.24 3.21
C LYS A 493 -22.54 -7.14 3.38
N ASN A 494 -23.64 -7.42 4.07
CA ASN A 494 -24.67 -6.42 4.37
C ASN A 494 -24.19 -5.39 5.42
N VAL A 495 -23.47 -5.82 6.46
CA VAL A 495 -22.85 -4.90 7.43
C VAL A 495 -21.85 -3.99 6.74
N ALA A 496 -20.97 -4.55 5.91
CA ALA A 496 -19.99 -3.79 5.13
C ALA A 496 -20.67 -2.77 4.22
N LYS A 497 -21.69 -3.19 3.45
CA LYS A 497 -22.47 -2.29 2.57
C LYS A 497 -23.11 -1.14 3.35
N ASN A 498 -23.70 -1.41 4.52
CA ASN A 498 -24.30 -0.39 5.35
C ASN A 498 -23.25 0.62 5.84
N ALA A 499 -22.13 0.14 6.38
CA ALA A 499 -21.05 0.99 6.90
C ALA A 499 -20.48 1.92 5.82
N VAL A 500 -20.07 1.39 4.65
CA VAL A 500 -19.49 2.20 3.56
C VAL A 500 -20.49 3.22 3.00
N SER A 501 -21.79 2.92 3.10
CA SER A 501 -22.87 3.81 2.70
C SER A 501 -23.28 4.80 3.80
N GLY A 502 -22.51 4.94 4.88
CA GLY A 502 -22.79 5.89 5.98
C GLY A 502 -23.88 5.47 6.95
N HIS A 503 -24.26 4.20 6.95
CA HIS A 503 -25.31 3.61 7.80
C HIS A 503 -24.76 2.73 8.93
N GLY A 504 -23.47 2.85 9.23
CA GLY A 504 -22.87 2.23 10.41
C GLY A 504 -23.34 2.88 11.71
N ILE A 505 -22.96 2.29 12.84
CA ILE A 505 -23.40 2.75 14.17
C ILE A 505 -22.29 3.48 14.94
N ASP A 506 -21.03 3.23 14.64
CA ASP A 506 -19.93 3.70 15.47
C ASP A 506 -19.70 5.21 15.32
N ARG A 507 -19.70 5.75 14.10
CA ARG A 507 -19.53 7.21 13.92
C ARG A 507 -20.73 8.02 14.40
N ILE A 508 -21.95 7.53 14.19
CA ILE A 508 -23.17 8.23 14.64
C ILE A 508 -23.26 8.27 16.16
N LEU A 509 -22.92 7.18 16.86
CA LEU A 509 -22.82 7.16 18.32
C LEU A 509 -21.70 8.10 18.81
N LEU A 510 -20.52 8.07 18.19
CA LEU A 510 -19.48 9.06 18.47
C LEU A 510 -20.01 10.50 18.32
N GLY A 511 -20.76 10.78 17.25
CA GLY A 511 -21.42 12.05 17.01
C GLY A 511 -22.33 12.46 18.16
N TYR A 512 -23.22 11.56 18.62
CA TYR A 512 -24.08 11.83 19.77
C TYR A 512 -23.29 12.15 21.04
N ASN A 513 -22.19 11.43 21.30
CA ASN A 513 -21.36 11.71 22.45
C ASN A 513 -20.68 13.09 22.34
N CYS A 514 -20.17 13.46 21.17
CA CYS A 514 -19.59 14.79 20.94
C CYS A 514 -20.63 15.90 21.11
N VAL A 515 -21.83 15.74 20.54
CA VAL A 515 -22.95 16.68 20.73
C VAL A 515 -23.26 16.85 22.22
N ALA A 516 -23.45 15.75 22.94
CA ALA A 516 -23.77 15.79 24.37
C ALA A 516 -22.67 16.48 25.20
N GLN A 517 -21.41 16.20 24.90
CA GLN A 517 -20.26 16.83 25.57
C GLN A 517 -20.23 18.34 25.33
N GLU A 518 -20.32 18.77 24.08
CA GLU A 518 -20.28 20.20 23.71
C GLU A 518 -21.49 20.97 24.25
N VAL A 519 -22.69 20.36 24.27
CA VAL A 519 -23.87 21.00 24.86
C VAL A 519 -23.72 21.12 26.37
N LYS A 520 -23.21 20.08 27.05
CA LYS A 520 -23.01 20.09 28.51
C LYS A 520 -21.90 21.07 28.93
N SER A 521 -20.85 21.24 28.12
CA SER A 521 -19.75 22.18 28.40
C SER A 521 -20.07 23.63 28.00
N GLY A 522 -21.10 23.86 27.19
CA GLY A 522 -21.43 25.17 26.62
C GLY A 522 -20.61 25.53 25.37
N GLU A 523 -19.87 24.58 24.80
CA GLU A 523 -19.06 24.76 23.59
C GLU A 523 -19.87 24.53 22.29
N TRP A 524 -21.11 24.03 22.40
CA TRP A 524 -21.97 23.78 21.25
C TRP A 524 -22.33 25.07 20.49
N LYS A 525 -21.76 25.21 19.29
CA LYS A 525 -21.85 26.44 18.47
C LYS A 525 -22.88 26.41 17.33
N TRP A 526 -23.55 25.28 17.12
CA TRP A 526 -24.38 25.06 15.92
C TRP A 526 -25.84 25.50 16.07
N GLY A 527 -26.21 26.03 17.24
CA GLY A 527 -27.61 26.35 17.57
C GLY A 527 -28.42 25.12 17.99
N LEU A 528 -29.56 25.35 18.64
CA LEU A 528 -30.45 24.28 19.09
C LEU A 528 -31.50 23.98 18.02
N SER A 529 -31.78 22.69 17.82
CA SER A 529 -32.93 22.26 17.01
C SER A 529 -34.25 22.58 17.70
N GLN A 530 -35.34 22.78 16.95
CA GLN A 530 -36.66 23.05 17.54
C GLN A 530 -37.08 21.98 18.55
N HIS A 531 -36.83 20.71 18.25
CA HIS A 531 -37.15 19.60 19.15
C HIS A 531 -36.48 19.74 20.54
N VAL A 532 -35.24 20.24 20.58
CA VAL A 532 -34.50 20.47 21.83
C VAL A 532 -34.89 21.78 22.51
N ILE A 533 -35.31 22.79 21.75
CA ILE A 533 -35.92 24.01 22.32
C ILE A 533 -37.19 23.63 23.09
N ASP A 534 -38.03 22.79 22.50
CA ASP A 534 -39.28 22.32 23.09
C ASP A 534 -39.02 21.29 24.22
N ASN A 535 -37.95 20.51 24.12
CA ASN A 535 -37.58 19.45 25.06
C ASN A 535 -36.08 19.53 25.43
N PRO A 536 -35.68 20.44 26.33
CA PRO A 536 -34.27 20.63 26.68
C PRO A 536 -33.61 19.36 27.22
N LEU A 537 -32.29 19.25 27.02
CA LEU A 537 -31.48 18.22 27.67
C LEU A 537 -31.41 18.50 29.19
N ASN A 538 -31.57 17.47 30.00
CA ASN A 538 -31.49 17.53 31.46
C ASN A 538 -30.48 16.51 32.04
N GLU A 539 -30.27 16.50 33.36
CA GLU A 539 -29.26 15.60 33.96
C GLU A 539 -29.61 14.11 33.80
N SER A 540 -30.91 13.75 33.81
CA SER A 540 -31.35 12.36 33.57
C SER A 540 -31.05 11.91 32.13
N ASP A 541 -31.12 12.81 31.16
CA ASP A 541 -30.72 12.54 29.77
C ASP A 541 -29.23 12.14 29.72
N TYR A 542 -28.36 12.93 30.35
CA TYR A 542 -26.93 12.65 30.41
C TYR A 542 -26.62 11.35 31.18
N GLN A 543 -27.37 11.07 32.25
CA GLN A 543 -27.23 9.81 32.98
C GLN A 543 -27.62 8.60 32.13
N THR A 544 -28.67 8.71 31.32
CA THR A 544 -29.11 7.65 30.39
C THR A 544 -28.02 7.38 29.35
N LEU A 545 -27.46 8.44 28.75
CA LEU A 545 -26.34 8.33 27.83
C LEU A 545 -25.15 7.66 28.50
N GLN A 546 -24.73 8.15 29.67
CA GLN A 546 -23.61 7.57 30.41
C GLN A 546 -23.83 6.08 30.70
N THR A 547 -25.05 5.70 31.07
CA THR A 547 -25.43 4.30 31.33
C THR A 547 -25.33 3.43 30.08
N LEU A 548 -25.75 3.93 28.91
CA LEU A 548 -25.54 3.23 27.64
C LEU A 548 -24.05 3.03 27.34
N TYR A 549 -23.23 4.07 27.49
CA TYR A 549 -21.81 4.02 27.16
C TYR A 549 -20.96 3.21 28.15
N SER A 550 -21.42 3.09 29.41
CA SER A 550 -20.75 2.30 30.44
C SER A 550 -21.28 0.87 30.58
N ASN A 551 -22.39 0.52 29.92
CA ASN A 551 -22.94 -0.83 29.94
C ASN A 551 -21.89 -1.86 29.46
N GLU A 552 -21.69 -2.92 30.24
CA GLU A 552 -20.62 -3.90 29.99
C GLU A 552 -20.72 -4.59 28.63
N LEU A 553 -21.93 -4.92 28.15
CA LEU A 553 -22.13 -5.56 26.86
C LEU A 553 -21.84 -4.58 25.72
N TYR A 554 -22.28 -3.32 25.84
CA TYR A 554 -21.94 -2.29 24.86
C TYR A 554 -20.42 -2.07 24.81
N VAL A 555 -19.77 -1.89 25.96
CA VAL A 555 -18.31 -1.74 26.09
C VAL A 555 -17.58 -2.94 25.47
N ARG A 556 -18.02 -4.16 25.74
CA ARG A 556 -17.44 -5.38 25.15
C ARG A 556 -17.58 -5.42 23.64
N SER A 557 -18.72 -4.97 23.10
CA SER A 557 -18.96 -4.96 21.65
C SER A 557 -18.10 -3.96 20.87
N LYS A 558 -17.55 -2.94 21.54
CA LYS A 558 -16.68 -1.91 20.97
C LYS A 558 -15.22 -2.02 21.40
N HIS A 559 -14.91 -2.97 22.28
CA HIS A 559 -13.55 -3.29 22.67
C HIS A 559 -12.95 -4.24 21.63
N PHE A 560 -12.44 -3.65 20.54
CA PHE A 560 -12.00 -4.42 19.37
C PHE A 560 -10.73 -5.23 19.68
N HIS A 561 -10.92 -6.52 19.95
CA HIS A 561 -9.84 -7.50 20.08
C HIS A 561 -9.11 -7.72 18.76
N MET A 562 -9.77 -7.45 17.64
CA MET A 562 -9.18 -7.49 16.31
C MET A 562 -9.43 -6.18 15.59
N SER A 563 -8.37 -5.59 15.03
CA SER A 563 -8.46 -4.43 14.15
C SER A 563 -7.93 -4.82 12.78
N THR A 564 -8.78 -4.71 11.77
CA THR A 564 -8.52 -5.19 10.42
C THR A 564 -8.77 -4.09 9.39
N SER A 565 -8.13 -4.23 8.24
CA SER A 565 -8.32 -3.34 7.10
C SER A 565 -7.97 -4.10 5.83
N GLN A 566 -8.79 -3.97 4.80
CA GLN A 566 -8.46 -4.45 3.47
C GLN A 566 -7.74 -3.35 2.69
N VAL A 567 -6.50 -3.62 2.29
CA VAL A 567 -5.70 -2.72 1.46
C VAL A 567 -5.38 -3.43 0.15
N ALA A 568 -6.25 -3.24 -0.85
CA ALA A 568 -6.08 -3.87 -2.15
C ALA A 568 -5.06 -3.11 -3.01
N SER A 569 -4.12 -3.85 -3.60
CA SER A 569 -3.08 -3.34 -4.51
C SER A 569 -3.11 -4.16 -5.81
N ILE A 570 -2.77 -3.53 -6.93
CA ILE A 570 -2.51 -4.25 -8.20
C ILE A 570 -1.20 -5.04 -8.18
N SER A 571 -0.30 -4.70 -7.24
CA SER A 571 0.96 -5.43 -7.06
C SER A 571 0.77 -6.60 -6.11
N PRO A 572 1.15 -7.82 -6.52
CA PRO A 572 0.89 -9.01 -5.73
C PRO A 572 1.76 -9.15 -4.46
N ASP A 573 2.89 -8.44 -4.37
CA ASP A 573 3.87 -8.61 -3.28
C ASP A 573 3.96 -7.40 -2.34
N SER A 574 3.09 -6.42 -2.50
CA SER A 574 3.05 -5.21 -1.67
C SER A 574 2.07 -5.37 -0.52
N PHE A 575 2.43 -4.92 0.69
CA PHE A 575 1.56 -5.05 1.86
C PHE A 575 1.66 -3.90 2.85
N MET A 576 0.62 -3.65 3.66
CA MET A 576 0.57 -2.53 4.61
C MET A 576 0.42 -2.95 6.07
N CYS A 577 1.42 -2.94 6.93
CA CYS A 577 1.25 -3.28 8.35
C CYS A 577 1.01 -2.07 9.26
N TYR A 578 0.33 -2.27 10.39
CA TYR A 578 0.15 -1.30 11.48
C TYR A 578 0.07 -2.04 12.83
N GLY A 579 0.39 -1.37 13.94
CA GLY A 579 0.29 -1.94 15.28
C GLY A 579 -1.14 -2.03 15.80
N PRO A 580 -1.40 -2.83 16.86
CA PRO A 580 -2.69 -2.90 17.54
C PRO A 580 -3.31 -1.54 17.83
N LEU A 581 -4.62 -1.43 17.59
CA LEU A 581 -5.37 -0.22 17.91
C LEU A 581 -5.18 0.11 19.38
N VAL A 582 -4.64 1.30 19.63
CA VAL A 582 -4.83 1.98 20.91
C VAL A 582 -6.02 2.90 20.71
N LEU A 583 -7.21 2.44 21.11
CA LEU A 583 -8.37 3.33 21.13
C LEU A 583 -8.10 4.43 22.16
N ALA A 584 -7.75 5.64 21.70
CA ALA A 584 -7.88 6.87 22.48
C ALA A 584 -9.36 7.23 22.64
N ALA A 585 -10.15 6.31 23.18
CA ALA A 585 -11.54 6.54 23.51
C ALA A 585 -11.67 6.56 25.03
N ASN A 586 -11.10 7.59 25.65
CA ASN A 586 -11.58 8.09 26.93
C ASN A 586 -12.99 8.66 26.72
N LEU A 587 -13.97 7.79 26.52
CA LEU A 587 -15.39 8.12 26.42
C LEU A 587 -16.06 8.08 27.81
N ASN A 588 -15.29 8.37 28.87
CA ASN A 588 -15.84 8.46 30.22
C ASN A 588 -16.09 9.93 30.57
N PHE A 589 -17.37 10.29 30.74
CA PHE A 589 -17.74 11.43 31.56
C PHE A 589 -17.20 11.17 32.98
N LYS A 590 -16.13 11.86 33.36
CA LYS A 590 -15.58 11.99 34.73
C LYS A 590 -14.92 10.77 35.41
N SER A 591 -14.20 9.89 34.72
CA SER A 591 -13.20 9.06 35.42
C SER A 591 -11.89 8.93 34.67
N SER A 592 -10.81 9.15 35.41
CA SER A 592 -9.40 9.00 35.07
C SER A 592 -9.03 7.53 34.79
N VAL A 593 -9.70 6.91 33.84
CA VAL A 593 -9.28 5.61 33.30
C VAL A 593 -8.17 5.90 32.31
N LYS A 594 -6.95 5.51 32.67
CA LYS A 594 -5.78 5.55 31.77
C LYS A 594 -6.14 4.87 30.45
N THR A 595 -5.60 5.37 29.33
CA THR A 595 -5.46 4.63 28.07
C THR A 595 -4.86 3.28 28.42
N GLN A 596 -5.68 2.24 28.52
CA GLN A 596 -5.20 0.90 28.74
C GLN A 596 -4.89 0.38 27.34
N LEU A 597 -3.60 0.33 27.01
CA LEU A 597 -3.11 -0.54 25.94
C LEU A 597 -3.88 -1.85 26.07
N CYS A 598 -4.64 -2.20 25.04
CA CYS A 598 -5.31 -3.49 25.01
C CYS A 598 -4.22 -4.52 24.73
N HIS A 599 -3.53 -4.98 25.79
CA HIS A 599 -2.39 -5.91 25.71
C HIS A 599 -2.75 -7.28 25.10
N ASN A 600 -3.98 -7.45 24.59
CA ASN A 600 -4.53 -8.66 23.96
C ASN A 600 -5.24 -8.37 22.62
N THR A 601 -4.93 -7.26 21.94
CA THR A 601 -5.49 -6.96 20.61
C THR A 601 -4.57 -7.53 19.53
N ILE A 602 -5.13 -8.42 18.69
CA ILE A 602 -4.44 -9.01 17.53
C ILE A 602 -4.73 -8.12 16.31
N VAL A 603 -3.69 -7.63 15.64
CA VAL A 603 -3.86 -7.03 14.31
C VAL A 603 -3.72 -8.11 13.28
N VAL A 604 -4.76 -8.25 12.47
CA VAL A 604 -4.68 -9.08 11.28
C VAL A 604 -4.80 -8.15 10.09
N LEU A 605 -3.66 -7.87 9.47
CA LEU A 605 -3.64 -7.29 8.15
C LEU A 605 -3.79 -8.42 7.13
N ILE A 606 -4.81 -8.34 6.28
CA ILE A 606 -4.91 -9.26 5.15
C ILE A 606 -4.70 -8.48 3.87
N VAL A 607 -3.54 -8.72 3.28
CA VAL A 607 -3.28 -8.34 1.91
C VAL A 607 -3.82 -9.43 1.03
N VAL A 608 -5.00 -9.15 0.46
CA VAL A 608 -5.46 -9.91 -0.69
C VAL A 608 -4.65 -9.42 -1.87
N SER A 609 -3.48 -10.01 -2.03
CA SER A 609 -2.73 -9.95 -3.26
C SER A 609 -3.68 -10.30 -4.39
N VAL A 610 -3.90 -9.35 -5.29
CA VAL A 610 -4.55 -9.63 -6.55
C VAL A 610 -3.50 -10.31 -7.42
N GLY A 611 -3.14 -11.54 -7.06
CA GLY A 611 -2.48 -12.45 -7.96
C GLY A 611 -3.43 -12.63 -9.14
N TYR A 612 -3.20 -11.87 -10.22
CA TYR A 612 -3.24 -12.56 -11.49
C TYR A 612 -2.19 -13.64 -11.36
N SER A 613 -2.62 -14.90 -11.34
CA SER A 613 -1.76 -15.96 -11.84
C SER A 613 -1.54 -15.67 -13.33
N SER A 614 -0.68 -14.72 -13.59
CA SER A 614 -0.03 -14.54 -14.86
C SER A 614 1.43 -14.46 -14.48
N THR A 615 2.16 -15.51 -14.83
CA THR A 615 3.59 -15.49 -15.11
C THR A 615 3.92 -14.36 -16.10
N LEU A 616 3.81 -13.11 -15.65
CA LEU A 616 4.36 -11.93 -16.31
C LEU A 616 5.74 -11.71 -15.70
N SER A 617 6.65 -12.66 -15.98
CA SER A 617 7.99 -12.25 -16.39
C SER A 617 7.76 -11.13 -17.41
N SER A 618 8.36 -9.97 -17.19
CA SER A 618 8.35 -8.84 -18.12
C SER A 618 8.28 -9.37 -19.55
N MET A 619 7.21 -9.03 -20.28
CA MET A 619 7.05 -9.36 -21.70
C MET A 619 8.21 -8.70 -22.46
N ALA A 620 9.34 -9.39 -22.50
CA ALA A 620 10.55 -8.94 -23.15
C ALA A 620 10.40 -9.31 -24.63
N LEU A 621 9.50 -8.66 -25.35
CA LEU A 621 9.49 -8.77 -26.81
C LEU A 621 10.82 -8.20 -27.30
N ASN A 622 11.68 -9.04 -27.88
CA ASN A 622 12.96 -8.59 -28.39
C ASN A 622 12.71 -7.66 -29.59
N PRO A 623 13.04 -6.35 -29.53
CA PRO A 623 12.74 -5.42 -30.62
C PRO A 623 13.50 -5.73 -31.92
N ASN A 624 14.58 -6.52 -31.84
CA ASN A 624 15.40 -6.91 -32.97
C ASN A 624 15.00 -8.28 -33.56
N TYR A 625 13.84 -8.83 -33.18
CA TYR A 625 13.38 -10.18 -33.57
C TYR A 625 13.45 -10.42 -35.09
N GLU A 626 13.07 -9.43 -35.90
CA GLU A 626 13.04 -9.56 -37.36
C GLU A 626 14.45 -9.68 -37.95
N GLN A 627 15.40 -8.88 -37.45
CA GLN A 627 16.80 -8.94 -37.87
C GLN A 627 17.47 -10.23 -37.40
N ILE A 628 17.19 -10.67 -36.18
CA ILE A 628 17.71 -11.93 -35.62
C ILE A 628 17.23 -13.10 -36.47
N GLY A 629 15.91 -13.18 -36.75
CA GLY A 629 15.33 -14.25 -37.55
C GLY A 629 15.92 -14.33 -38.97
N LYS A 630 16.03 -13.19 -39.67
CA LYS A 630 16.62 -13.14 -41.02
C LYS A 630 18.10 -13.53 -41.04
N THR A 631 18.88 -13.03 -40.07
CA THR A 631 20.31 -13.34 -39.97
C THR A 631 20.53 -14.82 -39.65
N PHE A 632 19.73 -15.38 -38.74
CA PHE A 632 19.77 -16.80 -38.40
C PHE A 632 19.49 -17.68 -39.63
N VAL A 633 18.43 -17.39 -40.40
CA VAL A 633 18.10 -18.16 -41.61
C VAL A 633 19.26 -18.16 -42.60
N GLN A 634 19.85 -16.99 -42.88
CA GLN A 634 21.00 -16.90 -43.78
C GLN A 634 22.17 -17.78 -43.32
N GLN A 635 22.54 -17.69 -42.04
CA GLN A 635 23.64 -18.47 -41.48
C GLN A 635 23.33 -19.98 -41.47
N TYR A 636 22.11 -20.35 -41.09
CA TYR A 636 21.70 -21.75 -40.98
C TYR A 636 21.77 -22.47 -42.32
N TYR A 637 21.13 -21.93 -43.36
CA TYR A 637 21.12 -22.58 -44.68
C TYR A 637 22.48 -22.51 -45.39
N GLN A 638 23.27 -21.45 -45.16
CA GLN A 638 24.64 -21.40 -45.66
C GLN A 638 25.49 -22.55 -45.11
N LEU A 639 25.36 -22.86 -43.82
CA LEU A 639 26.05 -24.02 -43.23
C LEU A 639 25.45 -25.35 -43.71
N MET A 640 24.13 -25.46 -43.83
CA MET A 640 23.47 -26.70 -44.27
C MET A 640 23.82 -27.11 -45.70
N ASP A 641 23.90 -26.15 -46.63
CA ASP A 641 24.11 -26.42 -48.06
C ASP A 641 25.54 -26.86 -48.37
N ASP A 642 26.53 -26.32 -47.66
CA ASP A 642 27.93 -26.69 -47.81
C ASP A 642 28.26 -27.96 -47.00
N SER A 643 28.53 -29.07 -47.69
CA SER A 643 28.86 -30.35 -47.07
C SER A 643 30.06 -30.29 -46.12
N THR A 644 30.99 -29.36 -46.31
CA THR A 644 32.17 -29.18 -45.44
C THR A 644 31.84 -28.40 -44.16
N GLN A 645 30.81 -27.55 -44.21
CA GLN A 645 30.38 -26.71 -43.09
C GLN A 645 29.15 -27.25 -42.36
N ARG A 646 28.38 -28.18 -42.97
CA ARG A 646 27.18 -28.80 -42.41
C ARG A 646 27.37 -29.35 -40.99
N PRO A 647 28.52 -29.94 -40.59
CA PRO A 647 28.73 -30.34 -39.20
C PRO A 647 28.60 -29.18 -38.19
N ASN A 648 28.88 -27.93 -38.60
CA ASN A 648 28.83 -26.74 -37.73
C ASN A 648 27.40 -26.29 -37.39
N VAL A 649 26.38 -26.84 -38.06
CA VAL A 649 24.96 -26.62 -37.72
C VAL A 649 24.65 -27.09 -36.30
N ALA A 650 25.43 -28.04 -35.77
CA ALA A 650 25.37 -28.50 -34.38
C ALA A 650 25.48 -27.35 -33.36
N ASN A 651 26.15 -26.25 -33.72
CA ASN A 651 26.38 -25.11 -32.83
C ASN A 651 25.10 -24.33 -32.50
N PHE A 652 24.04 -24.47 -33.31
CA PHE A 652 22.75 -23.85 -33.03
C PHE A 652 21.91 -24.62 -32.00
N TYR A 653 22.24 -25.89 -31.74
CA TYR A 653 21.45 -26.74 -30.84
C TYR A 653 22.17 -26.96 -29.51
N THR A 654 21.39 -27.27 -28.47
CA THR A 654 21.88 -27.64 -27.14
C THR A 654 21.54 -29.10 -26.83
N GLU A 655 22.25 -29.72 -25.89
CA GLU A 655 22.01 -31.12 -25.56
C GLU A 655 20.69 -31.33 -24.80
N GLN A 656 20.26 -30.35 -24.01
CA GLN A 656 19.17 -30.52 -23.04
C GLN A 656 17.86 -29.86 -23.46
N LYS A 657 17.91 -28.84 -24.32
CA LYS A 657 16.74 -27.97 -24.59
C LYS A 657 16.30 -27.93 -26.04
N SER A 658 17.07 -28.51 -26.96
CA SER A 658 16.73 -28.50 -28.39
C SER A 658 15.91 -29.70 -28.81
N LEU A 659 14.85 -29.48 -29.58
CA LEU A 659 14.02 -30.49 -30.21
C LEU A 659 13.91 -30.25 -31.71
N MET A 660 13.99 -31.32 -32.50
CA MET A 660 13.71 -31.30 -33.94
C MET A 660 12.59 -32.27 -34.28
N SER A 661 11.69 -31.86 -35.17
CA SER A 661 10.77 -32.72 -35.91
C SER A 661 11.12 -32.68 -37.39
N PHE A 662 11.58 -33.78 -37.95
CA PHE A 662 11.94 -33.87 -39.38
C PHE A 662 11.00 -34.86 -40.07
N GLU A 663 10.15 -34.39 -40.98
CA GLU A 663 9.10 -35.21 -41.63
C GLU A 663 8.20 -35.96 -40.63
N GLY A 664 7.96 -35.37 -39.46
CA GLY A 664 7.16 -35.97 -38.38
C GLY A 664 7.92 -36.88 -37.40
N GLN A 665 9.20 -37.18 -37.64
CA GLN A 665 10.04 -37.88 -36.68
C GLN A 665 10.64 -36.91 -35.66
N GLN A 666 10.41 -37.15 -34.37
CA GLN A 666 10.92 -36.31 -33.27
C GLN A 666 12.26 -36.80 -32.74
N MET A 667 13.14 -35.86 -32.42
CA MET A 667 14.42 -36.08 -31.75
C MET A 667 14.75 -34.92 -30.80
N MET A 668 15.45 -35.22 -29.72
CA MET A 668 15.81 -34.26 -28.68
C MET A 668 17.32 -34.32 -28.42
N GLY A 669 17.93 -33.15 -28.27
CA GLY A 669 19.35 -32.97 -28.00
C GLY A 669 20.19 -32.91 -29.27
N ARG A 670 21.23 -32.07 -29.24
CA ARG A 670 22.17 -31.85 -30.34
C ARG A 670 22.68 -33.15 -30.94
N THR A 671 23.09 -34.13 -30.12
CA THR A 671 23.62 -35.42 -30.62
C THR A 671 22.65 -36.13 -31.57
N LYS A 672 21.40 -36.35 -31.15
CA LYS A 672 20.39 -37.05 -31.96
C LYS A 672 19.94 -36.25 -33.18
N ILE A 673 19.89 -34.92 -33.06
CA ILE A 673 19.61 -34.02 -34.18
C ILE A 673 20.69 -34.18 -35.26
N MET A 674 21.96 -34.19 -34.87
CA MET A 674 23.07 -34.35 -35.82
C MET A 674 23.14 -35.73 -36.44
N GLU A 675 22.84 -36.80 -35.68
CA GLU A 675 22.69 -38.15 -36.24
C GLU A 675 21.64 -38.18 -37.35
N LYS A 676 20.50 -37.49 -37.16
CA LYS A 676 19.47 -37.37 -38.22
C LYS A 676 19.99 -36.61 -39.43
N ILE A 677 20.59 -35.44 -39.24
CA ILE A 677 21.12 -34.61 -40.36
C ILE A 677 22.16 -35.42 -41.15
N GLN A 678 23.03 -36.17 -40.47
CA GLN A 678 24.06 -37.00 -41.10
C GLN A 678 23.49 -38.26 -41.77
N SER A 679 22.33 -38.75 -41.32
CA SER A 679 21.65 -39.90 -41.95
C SER A 679 21.02 -39.58 -43.30
N LEU A 680 20.92 -38.29 -43.67
CA LEU A 680 20.38 -37.88 -44.95
C LEU A 680 21.36 -38.27 -46.07
N THR A 681 20.86 -38.96 -47.10
CA THR A 681 21.70 -39.64 -48.10
C THR A 681 22.15 -38.76 -49.27
N PHE A 682 21.71 -37.50 -49.32
CA PHE A 682 22.07 -36.59 -50.41
C PHE A 682 23.53 -36.11 -50.31
N GLN A 683 24.17 -35.90 -51.46
CA GLN A 683 25.54 -35.36 -51.51
C GLN A 683 25.53 -33.84 -51.57
N LYS A 684 24.64 -33.27 -52.39
CA LYS A 684 24.44 -31.84 -52.57
C LYS A 684 23.01 -31.47 -52.19
N ILE A 685 22.88 -30.36 -51.49
CA ILE A 685 21.59 -29.73 -51.24
C ILE A 685 21.72 -28.24 -51.53
N GLN A 686 20.70 -27.66 -52.11
CA GLN A 686 20.61 -26.23 -52.35
C GLN A 686 19.23 -25.74 -51.94
N HIS A 687 19.17 -24.80 -50.99
CA HIS A 687 17.94 -24.14 -50.60
C HIS A 687 17.80 -22.79 -51.30
N ILE A 688 16.59 -22.52 -51.80
CA ILE A 688 16.16 -21.22 -52.31
C ILE A 688 15.02 -20.74 -51.41
N ILE A 689 15.32 -19.76 -50.57
CA ILE A 689 14.36 -19.20 -49.61
C ILE A 689 13.40 -18.26 -50.33
N THR A 690 12.11 -18.55 -50.26
CA THR A 690 11.04 -17.75 -50.87
C THR A 690 10.52 -16.67 -49.92
N ALA A 691 10.30 -17.02 -48.65
CA ALA A 691 9.83 -16.09 -47.63
C ALA A 691 10.38 -16.47 -46.24
N ILE A 692 10.57 -15.44 -45.41
CA ILE A 692 10.96 -15.56 -44.01
C ILE A 692 10.01 -14.68 -43.20
N ASP A 693 9.23 -15.29 -42.32
CA ASP A 693 8.40 -14.60 -41.35
C ASP A 693 9.00 -14.78 -39.96
N ALA A 694 9.20 -13.69 -39.22
CA ALA A 694 9.69 -13.72 -37.85
C ALA A 694 8.68 -13.06 -36.91
N GLN A 695 8.47 -13.65 -35.73
CA GLN A 695 7.62 -13.09 -34.68
C GLN A 695 8.33 -13.18 -33.32
N PRO A 696 8.25 -12.15 -32.46
CA PRO A 696 8.81 -12.22 -31.12
C PRO A 696 7.95 -13.13 -30.23
N THR A 697 8.58 -13.89 -29.34
CA THR A 697 7.90 -14.61 -28.27
C THR A 697 7.92 -13.79 -26.98
N PHE A 698 6.96 -14.03 -26.07
CA PHE A 698 6.80 -13.22 -24.86
C PHE A 698 7.94 -13.35 -23.82
N ASP A 699 8.89 -14.26 -24.06
CA ASP A 699 10.04 -14.55 -23.21
C ASP A 699 11.39 -14.18 -23.86
N GLY A 700 11.41 -13.26 -24.84
CA GLY A 700 12.64 -12.79 -25.48
C GLY A 700 13.15 -13.65 -26.63
N GLY A 701 12.45 -14.73 -26.96
CA GLY A 701 12.74 -15.57 -28.12
C GLY A 701 12.16 -15.05 -29.44
N VAL A 702 12.43 -15.79 -30.50
CA VAL A 702 11.98 -15.48 -31.87
C VAL A 702 11.44 -16.75 -32.53
N LEU A 703 10.18 -16.72 -32.96
CA LEU A 703 9.62 -17.72 -33.87
C LEU A 703 9.97 -17.31 -35.30
N VAL A 704 10.53 -18.24 -36.08
CA VAL A 704 10.94 -18.01 -37.47
C VAL A 704 10.29 -19.07 -38.35
N ALA A 705 9.45 -18.67 -39.30
CA ALA A 705 8.89 -19.55 -40.31
C ALA A 705 9.57 -19.29 -41.65
N VAL A 706 9.99 -20.37 -42.31
CA VAL A 706 10.73 -20.34 -43.57
C VAL A 706 9.97 -21.14 -44.61
N LEU A 707 9.66 -20.48 -45.73
CA LEU A 707 9.10 -21.12 -46.91
C LEU A 707 10.15 -21.06 -48.02
N GLY A 708 10.41 -22.19 -48.68
CA GLY A 708 11.36 -22.22 -49.78
C GLY A 708 11.22 -23.46 -50.66
N GLN A 709 12.16 -23.57 -51.59
CA GLN A 709 12.37 -24.78 -52.36
C GLN A 709 13.75 -25.32 -52.07
N LEU A 710 13.89 -26.64 -51.99
CA LEU A 710 15.18 -27.31 -51.88
C LEU A 710 15.36 -28.26 -53.05
N LYS A 711 16.61 -28.42 -53.48
CA LYS A 711 17.00 -29.43 -54.46
C LYS A 711 18.10 -30.30 -53.87
N THR A 712 17.87 -31.61 -53.84
CA THR A 712 18.86 -32.61 -53.44
C THR A 712 19.43 -33.29 -54.67
N ASP A 713 20.74 -33.30 -54.84
CA ASP A 713 21.44 -33.93 -55.96
C ASP A 713 20.79 -33.61 -57.33
N ASP A 714 20.31 -34.64 -58.03
CA ASP A 714 19.63 -34.56 -59.31
C ASP A 714 18.10 -34.65 -59.20
N ASP A 715 17.54 -34.68 -57.98
CA ASP A 715 16.10 -34.71 -57.75
C ASP A 715 15.42 -33.42 -58.22
N PRO A 716 14.12 -33.47 -58.57
CA PRO A 716 13.33 -32.27 -58.79
C PRO A 716 13.34 -31.33 -57.57
N PRO A 717 13.28 -30.00 -57.76
CA PRO A 717 13.08 -29.08 -56.65
C PRO A 717 11.76 -29.36 -55.91
N HIS A 718 11.83 -29.50 -54.59
CA HIS A 718 10.68 -29.69 -53.72
C HIS A 718 10.44 -28.45 -52.86
N THR A 719 9.18 -28.06 -52.71
CA THR A 719 8.79 -27.01 -51.76
C THR A 719 8.90 -27.56 -50.34
N PHE A 720 9.40 -26.76 -49.41
CA PHE A 720 9.49 -27.11 -47.99
C PHE A 720 9.00 -25.95 -47.11
N ASN A 721 8.60 -26.30 -45.89
CA ASN A 721 8.34 -25.37 -44.80
C ASN A 721 9.18 -25.81 -43.59
N GLN A 722 9.89 -24.86 -43.00
CA GLN A 722 10.63 -25.08 -41.76
C GLN A 722 10.34 -23.98 -40.74
N VAL A 723 10.00 -24.38 -39.51
CA VAL A 723 9.73 -23.45 -38.41
C VAL A 723 10.76 -23.64 -37.31
N PHE A 724 11.36 -22.55 -36.85
CA PHE A 724 12.29 -22.49 -35.74
C PHE A 724 11.73 -21.68 -34.59
N VAL A 725 12.07 -22.06 -33.36
CA VAL A 725 11.92 -21.22 -32.16
C VAL A 725 13.31 -21.00 -31.58
N LEU A 726 13.77 -19.75 -31.63
CA LEU A 726 15.05 -19.32 -31.08
C LEU A 726 14.85 -18.81 -29.66
N LYS A 727 15.71 -19.23 -28.72
CA LYS A 727 15.70 -18.75 -27.34
C LYS A 727 17.00 -18.04 -26.99
N PRO A 728 16.93 -16.97 -26.19
CA PRO A 728 18.13 -16.29 -25.70
C PRO A 728 18.92 -17.21 -24.77
N ALA A 729 20.24 -17.19 -24.91
CA ALA A 729 21.20 -17.84 -24.02
C ALA A 729 22.39 -16.89 -23.84
N ASN A 730 22.45 -16.20 -22.71
CA ASN A 730 23.40 -15.12 -22.44
C ASN A 730 23.36 -14.06 -23.57
N ASP A 731 24.49 -13.79 -24.22
CA ASP A 731 24.62 -12.84 -25.34
C ASP A 731 24.35 -13.47 -26.73
N SER A 732 23.69 -14.64 -26.79
CA SER A 732 23.48 -15.42 -28.03
C SER A 732 22.10 -16.05 -28.11
N PHE A 733 21.79 -16.73 -29.23
CA PHE A 733 20.56 -17.50 -29.42
C PHE A 733 20.89 -18.96 -29.73
N TYR A 734 20.00 -19.86 -29.29
CA TYR A 734 19.99 -21.27 -29.70
C TYR A 734 18.61 -21.67 -30.22
N VAL A 735 18.56 -22.72 -31.02
CA VAL A 735 17.33 -23.32 -31.55
C VAL A 735 16.74 -24.25 -30.49
N GLU A 736 15.63 -23.86 -29.90
CA GLU A 736 14.86 -24.69 -28.96
C GLU A 736 13.94 -25.66 -29.71
N HIS A 737 13.28 -25.18 -30.77
CA HIS A 737 12.44 -26.01 -31.63
C HIS A 737 12.80 -25.84 -33.10
N ASP A 738 12.83 -26.94 -33.84
CA ASP A 738 13.03 -27.01 -35.28
C ASP A 738 12.01 -28.00 -35.87
N CYS A 739 11.17 -27.55 -36.79
CA CYS A 739 10.15 -28.38 -37.42
C CYS A 739 10.25 -28.26 -38.94
N PHE A 740 10.77 -29.29 -39.59
CA PHE A 740 10.95 -29.37 -41.03
C PHE A 740 9.92 -30.30 -41.68
N ARG A 741 9.29 -29.85 -42.78
CA ARG A 741 8.45 -30.66 -43.67
C ARG A 741 8.57 -30.25 -45.14
N LEU A 742 8.57 -31.23 -46.04
CA LEU A 742 8.30 -31.08 -47.46
C LEU A 742 6.79 -30.82 -47.66
N ALA A 743 6.47 -29.83 -48.48
CA ALA A 743 5.09 -29.54 -48.88
C ALA A 743 4.69 -30.48 -50.04
N LEU A 744 4.50 -31.75 -49.71
CA LEU A 744 4.01 -32.77 -50.63
C LEU A 744 2.48 -32.70 -50.67
N HIS A 745 1.92 -32.25 -51.80
CA HIS A 745 0.49 -32.45 -52.07
C HIS A 745 0.27 -33.90 -52.49
N VAL A 746 -0.51 -34.65 -51.71
CA VAL A 746 -1.01 -35.98 -52.11
C VAL A 746 -2.25 -35.82 -52.99
#